data_AF-A0A495QXH4-F1
#
_entry.id   AF-A0A495QXH4-F1
#
_cell.length_a   1.000
_cell.length_b   1.000
_cell.length_c   1.000
_cell.angle_alpha   90.00
_cell.angle_beta   90.00
_cell.angle_gamma   90.00
#
_symmetry.space_group_name_H-M   'P 1'
#
loop_
_entity.id
_entity.type
_entity.pdbx_description
1 polymer ?
#
loop_
_entity_poly.entity_id
_entity_poly.type
_entity_poly.pdbx_seq_one_letter_code
_entity_poly.pdbx_strand_id
1 'polypeptide(L)'
;MPDFALPADIPLGPFEGTQITLHAAKSKGTRLHADPSCSALRTRDVRSLTLPLNAETIARLCRQCDERVRWMRPGTALSVFLRAVMGTGLCYELDTYSTPDEEEWTEEEVTQAALLLHDRDYPPEDGEDEAEDLWTEFSDARDLREWVFLRWARAAESLHRALTVVTQYPWLEPWARPKLDQKSKYVEVCRERAGRFCHPKALLAATAVFQAPDPELPADDPAFAVLGDATTVRTRLNRLWQSWKEAVASDWLTPVQHSSVVYDLEHGIERKRKKRDAVLAQGRRLIAEWAAQAQAMADVQPDRPEQPILARVSKNETHEGRPRGDFVKSMPRWDLAVLATYTVEADWGRRTMLLRVPSTVGERLLAGGSSLSCTPGDDGLPTAPDPQEADESLTPGVLDDTPVAERRPIAAAHLRALRMTDEALGEQLAVVLSVENGVEVLPVSVIEKRCEDGWRGVYIAAVSDLPASLIDPWMQRLSVETEADPEREWSDRNLPPHDPNFARHLGVAAGEAWLQRMLSAPYIDLATRARALRCLALARNVHDLRTLESSFDYRHHTIPDAVWRALLAADLLDLQPFHDENENEFLGGGIGAPLGPLAEVQIYTTNADPAAMGKGHSPYCSHSRGPTTVSEYDDLLTAADLLSKDFDWCSKCGGYAPRRLTDRQLDYYRAAHHLHSIAQRLRRKSSWPGIQEMANIQAELDTLRKWRPADDADWRGGHVWRWKDIVERLSAQARQIASTLTDPSAGGEVIRFRQPDDRD
;
A
#
# COMPACT_ATOMS: atom_id res chain seq x y z
N MET A 1 6.58 2.28 33.48
CA MET A 1 6.52 2.42 32.01
C MET A 1 7.80 1.87 31.42
N PRO A 2 7.72 0.97 30.43
CA PRO A 2 8.91 0.39 29.79
C PRO A 2 9.74 1.49 29.12
N ASP A 3 11.06 1.32 29.14
CA ASP A 3 11.97 2.24 28.48
C ASP A 3 11.96 1.95 26.97
N PHE A 4 11.59 2.94 26.15
CA PHE A 4 11.55 2.79 24.69
C PHE A 4 12.92 3.02 24.03
N ALA A 5 13.93 3.32 24.85
CA ALA A 5 15.32 3.53 24.47
C ALA A 5 16.01 2.24 24.00
N LEU A 6 17.01 2.36 23.13
CA LEU A 6 17.82 1.25 22.67
C LEU A 6 18.81 0.86 23.79
N PRO A 7 18.79 -0.39 24.30
CA PRO A 7 19.76 -0.83 25.29
C PRO A 7 21.18 -0.77 24.71
N ALA A 8 22.14 -0.21 25.46
CA ALA A 8 23.52 -0.07 24.96
C ALA A 8 24.23 -1.42 24.78
N ASP A 9 23.79 -2.47 25.47
CA ASP A 9 24.31 -3.83 25.42
C ASP A 9 23.65 -4.71 24.36
N ILE A 10 22.69 -4.18 23.58
CA ILE A 10 22.02 -4.96 22.56
C ILE A 10 23.01 -5.40 21.46
N PRO A 11 23.04 -6.68 21.07
CA PRO A 11 23.88 -7.12 19.97
C PRO A 11 23.33 -6.58 18.64
N LEU A 12 24.07 -5.68 18.01
CA LEU A 12 23.70 -5.11 16.69
C LEU A 12 24.01 -6.07 15.53
N GLY A 13 24.74 -7.15 15.81
CA GLY A 13 25.11 -8.17 14.84
C GLY A 13 25.87 -7.55 13.66
N PRO A 14 25.41 -7.75 12.41
CA PRO A 14 26.10 -7.22 11.24
C PRO A 14 26.03 -5.68 11.16
N PHE A 15 25.11 -5.03 11.88
CA PHE A 15 25.00 -3.56 11.89
C PHE A 15 26.01 -2.86 12.80
N GLU A 16 26.72 -3.60 13.66
CA GLU A 16 27.78 -3.06 14.51
C GLU A 16 28.86 -2.36 13.65
N GLY A 17 29.21 -1.13 13.99
CA GLY A 17 30.20 -0.32 13.27
C GLY A 17 29.65 0.50 12.10
N THR A 18 28.37 0.35 11.73
CA THR A 18 27.72 1.16 10.69
C THR A 18 27.88 2.64 10.98
N GLN A 19 28.32 3.41 9.99
CA GLN A 19 28.57 4.85 10.18
C GLN A 19 27.26 5.62 10.23
N ILE A 20 26.99 6.28 11.36
CA ILE A 20 25.81 7.13 11.55
C ILE A 20 26.21 8.58 11.76
N THR A 21 25.37 9.50 11.26
CA THR A 21 25.58 10.94 11.45
C THR A 21 24.79 11.42 12.66
N LEU A 22 25.48 12.01 13.62
CA LEU A 22 24.92 12.53 14.86
C LEU A 22 25.41 13.95 15.12
N HIS A 23 24.72 14.66 16.00
CA HIS A 23 24.98 16.05 16.34
C HIS A 23 25.32 16.20 17.82
N ALA A 24 26.30 17.04 18.12
CA ALA A 24 26.72 17.29 19.50
C ALA A 24 27.13 18.74 19.71
N ALA A 25 27.06 19.20 20.96
CA ALA A 25 27.69 20.45 21.35
C ALA A 25 29.23 20.33 21.35
N LYS A 26 29.96 21.44 21.20
CA LYS A 26 31.43 21.45 21.04
C LYS A 26 32.25 20.83 22.20
N SER A 27 31.66 20.52 23.37
CA SER A 27 32.38 19.94 24.50
C SER A 27 32.50 18.40 24.45
N LYS A 28 33.64 17.89 24.94
CA LYS A 28 33.94 16.46 25.03
C LYS A 28 33.01 15.81 26.08
N GLY A 29 32.36 14.71 25.72
CA GLY A 29 31.44 13.98 26.62
C GLY A 29 29.97 14.43 26.57
N THR A 30 29.60 15.29 25.61
CA THR A 30 28.20 15.68 25.41
C THR A 30 27.37 14.53 24.84
N ARG A 31 26.07 14.58 25.19
CA ARG A 31 25.04 13.72 24.60
C ARG A 31 25.01 13.93 23.08
N LEU A 32 24.74 12.85 22.38
CA LEU A 32 24.61 12.80 20.92
C LEU A 32 23.13 12.94 20.54
N HIS A 33 22.85 13.72 19.51
CA HIS A 33 21.51 14.05 19.07
C HIS A 33 21.30 13.64 17.62
N ALA A 34 20.12 13.12 17.31
CA ALA A 34 19.70 12.76 15.95
C ALA A 34 19.59 13.96 15.01
N ASP A 35 19.16 15.09 15.57
CA ASP A 35 18.68 16.24 14.81
C ASP A 35 19.35 17.50 15.38
N PRO A 36 19.92 18.37 14.53
CA PRO A 36 20.53 19.62 14.98
C PRO A 36 19.53 20.59 15.60
N SER A 37 18.23 20.39 15.38
CA SER A 37 17.11 21.16 15.97
C SER A 37 16.50 20.50 17.22
N CYS A 38 17.09 19.41 17.73
CA CYS A 38 16.61 18.76 18.94
C CYS A 38 16.49 19.76 20.10
N SER A 39 15.32 19.84 20.74
CA SER A 39 15.10 20.80 21.84
C SER A 39 15.97 20.54 23.08
N ALA A 40 16.47 19.31 23.24
CA ALA A 40 17.46 18.96 24.26
C ALA A 40 18.87 19.42 23.91
N LEU A 41 19.16 19.73 22.64
CA LEU A 41 20.42 20.32 22.18
C LEU A 41 20.38 21.84 22.44
N ARG A 42 20.65 22.23 23.68
CA ARG A 42 20.56 23.62 24.17
C ARG A 42 21.75 24.49 23.75
N THR A 43 22.14 24.47 22.47
CA THR A 43 23.24 25.29 21.93
C THR A 43 23.02 25.65 20.46
N ARG A 44 23.55 26.80 20.04
CA ARG A 44 23.63 27.19 18.61
C ARG A 44 24.89 26.65 17.92
N ASP A 45 25.91 26.29 18.70
CA ASP A 45 27.16 25.73 18.21
C ASP A 45 27.07 24.20 18.10
N VAL A 46 26.42 23.74 17.02
CA VAL A 46 26.22 22.31 16.72
C VAL A 46 27.31 21.80 15.78
N ARG A 47 27.91 20.66 16.12
CA ARG A 47 28.84 19.93 15.24
C ARG A 47 28.21 18.62 14.79
N SER A 48 28.26 18.35 13.49
CA SER A 48 27.97 17.03 12.93
C SER A 48 29.18 16.12 13.05
N LEU A 49 28.95 14.89 13.50
CA LEU A 49 29.93 13.85 13.72
C LEU A 49 29.45 12.59 13.00
N THR A 50 30.33 11.92 12.27
CA THR A 50 30.10 10.57 11.78
C THR A 50 30.77 9.62 12.76
N LEU A 51 29.98 8.76 13.39
CA LEU A 51 30.44 7.83 14.43
C LEU A 51 30.00 6.40 14.08
N PRO A 52 30.80 5.38 14.44
CA PRO A 52 30.35 4.00 14.35
C PRO A 52 29.20 3.74 15.32
N LEU A 53 28.17 3.03 14.86
CA LEU A 53 27.11 2.52 15.70
C LEU A 53 27.67 1.38 16.57
N ASN A 54 27.75 1.62 17.87
CA ASN A 54 28.22 0.67 18.87
C ASN A 54 27.67 1.05 20.26
N ALA A 55 27.94 0.21 21.25
CA ALA A 55 27.50 0.42 22.64
C ALA A 55 27.87 1.80 23.21
N GLU A 56 29.08 2.31 22.93
CA GLU A 56 29.54 3.61 23.42
C GLU A 56 28.73 4.77 22.81
N THR A 57 28.48 4.70 21.51
CA THR A 57 27.68 5.70 20.78
C THR A 57 26.23 5.68 21.29
N ILE A 58 25.62 4.49 21.42
CA ILE A 58 24.25 4.32 21.93
C ILE A 58 24.12 4.88 23.35
N ALA A 59 25.04 4.54 24.26
CA ALA A 59 25.02 5.01 25.64
C ALA A 59 25.06 6.54 25.76
N ARG A 60 25.59 7.23 24.74
CA ARG A 60 25.68 8.69 24.67
C ARG A 60 24.50 9.34 23.96
N LEU A 61 23.59 8.60 23.33
CA LEU A 61 22.41 9.17 22.68
C LEU A 61 21.53 9.93 23.68
N CYS A 62 20.93 11.00 23.21
CA CYS A 62 19.92 11.75 23.92
C CYS A 62 18.63 10.92 23.97
N ARG A 63 18.06 10.75 25.17
CA ARG A 63 16.83 9.98 25.38
C ARG A 63 15.68 10.36 24.43
N GLN A 64 15.46 11.66 24.20
CA GLN A 64 14.41 12.11 23.27
C GLN A 64 14.66 11.75 21.80
N CYS A 65 15.93 11.71 21.40
CA CYS A 65 16.31 11.32 20.05
C CYS A 65 16.26 9.80 19.89
N ASP A 66 16.60 9.08 20.95
CA ASP A 66 16.61 7.63 21.00
C ASP A 66 15.17 7.07 20.92
N GLU A 67 14.26 7.54 21.76
CA GLU A 67 12.85 7.09 21.79
C GLU A 67 12.08 7.36 20.49
N ARG A 68 12.46 8.39 19.72
CA ARG A 68 11.75 8.81 18.49
C ARG A 68 12.34 8.24 17.21
N VAL A 69 13.39 7.41 17.32
CA VAL A 69 14.10 6.78 16.20
C VAL A 69 14.45 7.75 15.06
N ARG A 70 14.77 9.02 15.41
CA ARG A 70 15.02 10.10 14.44
C ARG A 70 16.44 10.10 13.85
N TRP A 71 17.33 9.28 14.40
CA TRP A 71 18.75 9.27 14.01
C TRP A 71 19.07 8.22 12.93
N MET A 72 18.13 7.35 12.61
CA MET A 72 18.26 6.40 11.51
C MET A 72 17.64 6.97 10.23
N ARG A 73 18.23 6.63 9.09
CA ARG A 73 17.69 6.98 7.78
C ARG A 73 16.51 6.05 7.45
N PRO A 74 15.29 6.57 7.22
CA PRO A 74 14.14 5.75 6.86
C PRO A 74 14.39 4.92 5.60
N GLY A 75 13.83 3.72 5.55
CA GLY A 75 13.88 2.86 4.36
C GLY A 75 15.16 2.04 4.21
N THR A 76 16.06 2.11 5.18
CA THR A 76 17.30 1.31 5.22
C THR A 76 17.14 0.02 6.01
N ALA A 77 18.02 -0.97 5.79
CA ALA A 77 17.95 -2.25 6.51
C ALA A 77 18.21 -2.03 8.00
N LEU A 78 19.14 -1.15 8.36
CA LEU A 78 19.33 -0.68 9.74
C LEU A 78 18.03 -0.09 10.31
N SER A 79 17.29 0.71 9.53
CA SER A 79 16.05 1.31 10.02
C SER A 79 14.93 0.30 10.27
N VAL A 80 14.86 -0.74 9.44
CA VAL A 80 13.92 -1.85 9.61
C VAL A 80 14.30 -2.65 10.86
N PHE A 81 15.58 -2.97 11.05
CA PHE A 81 16.09 -3.64 12.25
C PHE A 81 15.79 -2.84 13.53
N LEU A 82 16.15 -1.55 13.56
CA LEU A 82 15.93 -0.72 14.75
C LEU A 82 14.45 -0.54 15.06
N ARG A 83 13.55 -0.42 14.06
CA ARG A 83 12.10 -0.40 14.30
C ARG A 83 11.57 -1.74 14.84
N ALA A 84 12.13 -2.86 14.41
CA ALA A 84 11.76 -4.18 14.93
C ALA A 84 12.18 -4.36 16.40
N VAL A 85 13.23 -3.66 16.83
CA VAL A 85 13.79 -3.77 18.19
C VAL A 85 13.24 -2.70 19.15
N MET A 86 13.18 -1.45 18.72
CA MET A 86 12.86 -0.29 19.55
C MET A 86 11.36 0.04 19.56
N GLY A 87 10.95 1.04 20.36
CA GLY A 87 9.55 1.49 20.41
C GLY A 87 8.65 0.36 20.90
N THR A 88 7.61 0.01 20.15
CA THR A 88 6.76 -1.17 20.45
C THR A 88 7.30 -2.48 19.86
N GLY A 89 8.61 -2.53 19.54
CA GLY A 89 9.31 -3.71 19.04
C GLY A 89 9.84 -4.63 20.16
N LEU A 90 10.88 -5.41 19.87
CA LEU A 90 11.42 -6.46 20.74
C LEU A 90 11.68 -6.00 22.17
N CYS A 91 12.28 -4.84 22.41
CA CYS A 91 12.58 -4.36 23.77
C CYS A 91 11.31 -4.19 24.60
N TYR A 92 10.29 -3.56 24.02
CA TYR A 92 8.98 -3.41 24.67
C TYR A 92 8.31 -4.75 24.91
N GLU A 93 8.35 -5.65 23.91
CA GLU A 93 7.78 -6.98 24.07
C GLU A 93 8.52 -7.76 25.17
N LEU A 94 9.85 -7.74 25.24
CA LEU A 94 10.60 -8.44 26.29
C LEU A 94 10.38 -7.88 27.71
N ASP A 95 9.99 -6.61 27.83
CA ASP A 95 9.72 -5.99 29.14
C ASP A 95 8.24 -6.06 29.54
N THR A 96 7.33 -6.35 28.61
CA THR A 96 5.88 -6.45 28.86
C THR A 96 5.46 -7.91 28.98
N TYR A 97 4.56 -8.21 29.93
CA TYR A 97 4.06 -9.57 30.18
C TYR A 97 5.17 -10.59 30.49
N SER A 98 6.21 -10.16 31.22
CA SER A 98 7.35 -11.02 31.60
C SER A 98 7.28 -11.47 33.06
N THR A 99 6.50 -10.77 33.89
CA THR A 99 6.21 -11.10 35.29
C THR A 99 4.81 -10.63 35.66
N PRO A 100 4.24 -11.12 36.76
CA PRO A 100 3.03 -10.54 37.32
C PRO A 100 3.22 -9.05 37.64
N ASP A 101 2.28 -8.21 37.20
CA ASP A 101 2.20 -6.80 37.63
C ASP A 101 1.73 -6.71 39.10
N GLU A 102 2.01 -5.60 39.80
CA GLU A 102 1.56 -5.39 41.20
C GLU A 102 0.03 -5.37 41.35
N GLU A 103 -0.68 -5.10 40.26
CA GLU A 103 -2.15 -5.08 40.17
C GLU A 103 -2.73 -6.44 39.73
N GLU A 104 -1.91 -7.50 39.60
CA GLU A 104 -2.40 -8.83 39.24
C GLU A 104 -2.97 -9.61 40.43
N TRP A 105 -4.00 -10.40 40.13
CA TRP A 105 -4.66 -11.27 41.07
C TRP A 105 -3.76 -12.39 41.57
N THR A 106 -3.95 -12.75 42.82
CA THR A 106 -3.29 -13.86 43.50
C THR A 106 -3.79 -15.21 43.00
N GLU A 107 -3.00 -16.27 43.22
CA GLU A 107 -3.42 -17.65 42.93
C GLU A 107 -4.67 -18.06 43.70
N GLU A 108 -4.85 -17.53 44.91
CA GLU A 108 -6.00 -17.81 45.75
C GLU A 108 -7.27 -17.19 45.18
N GLU A 109 -7.23 -15.92 44.78
CA GLU A 109 -8.37 -15.23 44.14
C GLU A 109 -8.83 -15.95 42.86
N VAL A 110 -7.88 -16.32 41.97
CA VAL A 110 -8.18 -17.07 40.76
C VAL A 110 -8.83 -18.42 41.08
N THR A 111 -8.32 -19.12 42.10
CA THR A 111 -8.84 -20.45 42.48
C THR A 111 -10.23 -20.34 43.09
N GLN A 112 -10.48 -19.38 43.97
CA GLN A 112 -11.80 -19.17 44.58
C GLN A 112 -12.84 -18.77 43.53
N ALA A 113 -12.49 -17.83 42.64
CA ALA A 113 -13.38 -17.43 41.55
C ALA A 113 -13.68 -18.59 40.59
N ALA A 114 -12.68 -19.40 40.24
CA ALA A 114 -12.90 -20.58 39.42
C ALA A 114 -13.82 -21.60 40.10
N LEU A 115 -13.59 -21.90 41.39
CA LEU A 115 -14.45 -22.80 42.17
C LEU A 115 -15.88 -22.29 42.27
N LEU A 116 -16.06 -20.98 42.50
CA LEU A 116 -17.37 -20.33 42.54
C LEU A 116 -18.13 -20.55 41.22
N LEU A 117 -17.47 -20.30 40.09
CA LEU A 117 -18.06 -20.45 38.75
C LEU A 117 -18.22 -21.92 38.31
N HIS A 118 -17.49 -22.86 38.90
CA HIS A 118 -17.65 -24.30 38.64
C HIS A 118 -18.89 -24.89 39.31
N ASP A 119 -19.27 -24.39 40.49
CA ASP A 119 -20.45 -24.89 41.21
C ASP A 119 -21.74 -24.34 40.56
N ARG A 120 -21.79 -23.02 40.30
CA ARG A 120 -22.91 -22.33 39.64
C ARG A 120 -22.39 -21.10 38.92
N ASP A 121 -23.12 -20.54 37.96
CA ASP A 121 -22.75 -19.25 37.37
C ASP A 121 -23.52 -18.07 37.98
N TYR A 122 -24.61 -18.34 38.69
CA TYR A 122 -25.50 -17.33 39.25
C TYR A 122 -25.73 -17.60 40.74
N PRO A 123 -25.93 -16.54 41.55
CA PRO A 123 -26.26 -16.73 42.95
C PRO A 123 -27.61 -17.46 43.10
N PRO A 124 -27.80 -18.25 44.17
CA PRO A 124 -29.08 -18.86 44.48
C PRO A 124 -30.18 -17.79 44.65
N GLU A 125 -31.39 -18.07 44.16
CA GLU A 125 -32.54 -17.14 44.21
C GLU A 125 -33.12 -16.95 45.64
N ASP A 126 -32.54 -17.58 46.65
CA ASP A 126 -33.08 -17.66 48.00
C ASP A 126 -32.38 -16.67 48.96
N GLY A 127 -32.94 -15.45 49.11
CA GLY A 127 -32.58 -14.50 50.19
C GLY A 127 -32.42 -13.03 49.73
N GLU A 128 -33.36 -12.13 50.09
CA GLU A 128 -33.44 -10.76 49.54
C GLU A 128 -32.28 -9.81 49.94
N ASP A 129 -31.62 -10.03 51.09
CA ASP A 129 -30.55 -9.15 51.60
C ASP A 129 -29.12 -9.72 51.41
N GLU A 130 -28.95 -11.04 51.29
CA GLU A 130 -27.65 -11.70 50.96
C GLU A 130 -27.43 -11.83 49.44
N ALA A 131 -28.48 -11.63 48.63
CA ALA A 131 -28.39 -11.78 47.17
C ALA A 131 -27.54 -10.70 46.49
N GLU A 132 -27.49 -9.46 47.00
CA GLU A 132 -26.76 -8.35 46.34
C GLU A 132 -25.24 -8.52 46.45
N ASP A 133 -24.74 -8.93 47.62
CA ASP A 133 -23.32 -9.23 47.84
C ASP A 133 -22.89 -10.46 47.00
N LEU A 134 -23.70 -11.51 46.96
CA LEU A 134 -23.43 -12.70 46.14
C LEU A 134 -23.45 -12.36 44.63
N TRP A 135 -24.36 -11.50 44.16
CA TRP A 135 -24.36 -11.04 42.76
C TRP A 135 -23.06 -10.30 42.40
N THR A 136 -22.54 -9.51 43.33
CA THR A 136 -21.27 -8.81 43.16
C THR A 136 -20.11 -9.79 43.06
N GLU A 137 -20.03 -10.78 43.96
CA GLU A 137 -19.01 -11.83 43.92
C GLU A 137 -19.02 -12.64 42.62
N PHE A 138 -20.21 -13.02 42.12
CA PHE A 138 -20.34 -13.71 40.83
C PHE A 138 -19.95 -12.84 39.64
N SER A 139 -20.28 -11.54 39.69
CA SER A 139 -19.88 -10.59 38.65
C SER A 139 -18.36 -10.43 38.62
N ASP A 140 -17.75 -10.23 39.79
CA ASP A 140 -16.30 -10.08 39.93
C ASP A 140 -15.56 -11.33 39.48
N ALA A 141 -16.06 -12.53 39.81
CA ALA A 141 -15.49 -13.79 39.35
C ALA A 141 -15.57 -13.95 37.82
N ARG A 142 -16.68 -13.52 37.18
CA ARG A 142 -16.84 -13.54 35.71
C ARG A 142 -15.91 -12.56 35.03
N ASP A 143 -15.83 -11.34 35.55
CA ASP A 143 -14.92 -10.34 35.04
C ASP A 143 -13.47 -10.83 35.18
N LEU A 144 -13.13 -11.41 36.33
CA LEU A 144 -11.82 -12.04 36.56
C LEU A 144 -11.50 -13.12 35.52
N ARG A 145 -12.46 -14.01 35.20
CA ARG A 145 -12.28 -15.00 34.12
C ARG A 145 -11.94 -14.33 32.79
N GLU A 146 -12.75 -13.36 32.35
CA GLU A 146 -12.50 -12.66 31.07
C GLU A 146 -11.14 -11.95 31.06
N TRP A 147 -10.77 -11.32 32.18
CA TRP A 147 -9.49 -10.65 32.34
C TRP A 147 -8.29 -11.61 32.32
N VAL A 148 -8.40 -12.78 32.96
CA VAL A 148 -7.36 -13.83 32.94
C VAL A 148 -7.14 -14.36 31.53
N PHE A 149 -8.21 -14.65 30.78
CA PHE A 149 -8.09 -15.07 29.39
C PHE A 149 -7.46 -13.98 28.51
N LEU A 150 -7.89 -12.74 28.67
CA LEU A 150 -7.33 -11.60 27.95
C LEU A 150 -5.84 -11.41 28.28
N ARG A 151 -5.45 -11.57 29.54
CA ARG A 151 -4.04 -11.47 29.98
C ARG A 151 -3.20 -12.57 29.35
N TRP A 152 -3.64 -13.83 29.43
CA TRP A 152 -2.95 -14.96 28.81
C TRP A 152 -2.75 -14.75 27.30
N ALA A 153 -3.81 -14.41 26.58
CA ALA A 153 -3.73 -14.19 25.14
C ALA A 153 -2.81 -13.03 24.75
N ARG A 154 -2.81 -11.92 25.52
CA ARG A 154 -1.87 -10.82 25.30
C ARG A 154 -0.43 -11.22 25.59
N ALA A 155 -0.19 -12.00 26.64
CA ALA A 155 1.13 -12.52 26.96
C ALA A 155 1.65 -13.46 25.87
N ALA A 156 0.81 -14.37 25.37
CA ALA A 156 1.11 -15.28 24.27
C ALA A 156 1.43 -14.54 22.96
N GLU A 157 0.62 -13.54 22.59
CA GLU A 157 0.84 -12.69 21.43
C GLU A 157 2.15 -11.90 21.54
N SER A 158 2.41 -11.36 22.73
CA SER A 158 3.61 -10.61 23.04
C SER A 158 4.87 -11.50 23.00
N LEU A 159 4.78 -12.77 23.39
CA LEU A 159 5.86 -13.76 23.24
C LEU A 159 6.09 -14.12 21.77
N HIS A 160 5.02 -14.37 21.01
CA HIS A 160 5.09 -14.66 19.58
C HIS A 160 5.79 -13.55 18.79
N ARG A 161 5.48 -12.28 19.08
CA ARG A 161 6.13 -11.12 18.45
C ARG A 161 7.62 -11.08 18.75
N ALA A 162 7.99 -11.27 20.02
CA ALA A 162 9.40 -11.30 20.41
C ALA A 162 10.17 -12.43 19.70
N LEU A 163 9.60 -13.65 19.66
CA LEU A 163 10.19 -14.79 18.96
C LEU A 163 10.28 -14.57 17.45
N THR A 164 9.29 -13.89 16.84
CA THR A 164 9.32 -13.54 15.41
C THR A 164 10.50 -12.63 15.09
N VAL A 165 10.74 -11.60 15.90
CA VAL A 165 11.88 -10.68 15.70
C VAL A 165 13.20 -11.42 15.92
N VAL A 166 13.32 -12.26 16.95
CA VAL A 166 14.55 -13.04 17.20
C VAL A 166 14.82 -14.07 16.09
N THR A 167 13.78 -14.67 15.53
CA THR A 167 13.91 -15.56 14.36
C THR A 167 14.41 -14.79 13.14
N GLN A 168 13.92 -13.56 12.93
CA GLN A 168 14.36 -12.68 11.84
C GLN A 168 15.82 -12.21 12.02
N TYR A 169 16.27 -12.05 13.27
CA TYR A 169 17.61 -11.57 13.62
C TYR A 169 18.29 -12.53 14.61
N PRO A 170 18.83 -13.68 14.14
CA PRO A 170 19.29 -14.76 15.02
C PRO A 170 20.39 -14.38 16.00
N TRP A 171 21.22 -13.36 15.70
CA TRP A 171 22.25 -12.89 16.62
C TRP A 171 21.69 -12.23 17.91
N LEU A 172 20.40 -11.87 17.92
CA LEU A 172 19.71 -11.39 19.13
C LEU A 172 19.41 -12.53 20.11
N GLU A 173 19.38 -13.78 19.65
CA GLU A 173 18.90 -14.93 20.42
C GLU A 173 19.65 -15.10 21.76
N PRO A 174 21.00 -15.09 21.83
CA PRO A 174 21.70 -15.28 23.10
C PRO A 174 21.39 -14.18 24.12
N TRP A 175 21.14 -12.95 23.65
CA TRP A 175 20.83 -11.80 24.50
C TRP A 175 19.36 -11.82 24.96
N ALA A 176 18.43 -12.17 24.08
CA ALA A 176 17.00 -12.18 24.39
C ALA A 176 16.58 -13.43 25.19
N ARG A 177 17.30 -14.55 25.07
CA ARG A 177 16.91 -15.86 25.64
C ARG A 177 16.54 -15.83 27.12
N PRO A 178 17.30 -15.22 28.04
CA PRO A 178 16.92 -15.21 29.45
C PRO A 178 15.54 -14.57 29.71
N LYS A 179 15.23 -13.47 28.99
CA LYS A 179 13.93 -12.79 29.08
C LYS A 179 12.83 -13.58 28.37
N LEU A 180 13.13 -14.20 27.22
CA LEU A 180 12.19 -15.07 26.52
C LEU A 180 11.81 -16.30 27.35
N ASP A 181 12.78 -16.95 28.02
CA ASP A 181 12.53 -18.10 28.89
C ASP A 181 11.64 -17.71 30.07
N GLN A 182 11.90 -16.56 30.69
CA GLN A 182 11.07 -16.02 31.76
C GLN A 182 9.65 -15.73 31.27
N LYS A 183 9.52 -15.09 30.10
CA LYS A 183 8.23 -14.78 29.50
C LYS A 183 7.46 -16.03 29.11
N SER A 184 8.11 -17.03 28.53
CA SER A 184 7.51 -18.32 28.20
C SER A 184 6.93 -18.99 29.46
N LYS A 185 7.66 -18.97 30.57
CA LYS A 185 7.14 -19.47 31.86
C LYS A 185 5.91 -18.69 32.32
N TYR A 186 5.93 -17.36 32.21
CA TYR A 186 4.79 -16.53 32.59
C TYR A 186 3.56 -16.79 31.70
N VAL A 187 3.74 -16.95 30.39
CA VAL A 187 2.65 -17.33 29.47
C VAL A 187 2.02 -18.66 29.88
N GLU A 188 2.82 -19.66 30.25
CA GLU A 188 2.31 -20.95 30.73
C GLU A 188 1.57 -20.81 32.07
N VAL A 189 2.06 -20.01 33.01
CA VAL A 189 1.34 -19.72 34.26
C VAL A 189 -0.02 -19.07 33.97
N CYS A 190 -0.07 -18.10 33.07
CA CYS A 190 -1.34 -17.49 32.66
C CYS A 190 -2.26 -18.49 31.96
N ARG A 191 -1.73 -19.39 31.13
CA ARG A 191 -2.50 -20.47 30.48
C ARG A 191 -3.12 -21.39 31.53
N GLU A 192 -2.35 -21.84 32.50
CA GLU A 192 -2.82 -22.71 33.58
C GLU A 192 -3.94 -22.03 34.39
N ARG A 193 -3.79 -20.75 34.73
CA ARG A 193 -4.84 -19.95 35.38
C ARG A 193 -6.11 -19.86 34.54
N ALA A 194 -5.99 -19.60 33.24
CA ALA A 194 -7.13 -19.58 32.33
C ALA A 194 -7.81 -20.96 32.24
N GLY A 195 -7.01 -22.02 32.17
CA GLY A 195 -7.47 -23.41 32.18
C GLY A 195 -8.28 -23.78 33.42
N ARG A 196 -8.00 -23.18 34.59
CA ARG A 196 -8.80 -23.40 35.81
C ARG A 196 -10.24 -22.93 35.68
N PHE A 197 -10.54 -21.93 34.87
CA PHE A 197 -11.92 -21.49 34.61
C PHE A 197 -12.64 -22.35 33.55
N CYS A 198 -11.93 -23.26 32.89
CA CYS A 198 -12.51 -24.14 31.88
C CYS A 198 -13.07 -25.40 32.54
N HIS A 199 -14.30 -25.76 32.19
CA HIS A 199 -14.88 -27.02 32.62
C HIS A 199 -14.80 -28.04 31.46
N PRO A 200 -14.02 -29.14 31.55
CA PRO A 200 -13.90 -30.12 30.47
C PRO A 200 -15.26 -30.67 29.99
N LYS A 201 -16.21 -30.91 30.91
CA LYS A 201 -17.57 -31.33 30.53
C LYS A 201 -18.34 -30.27 29.73
N ALA A 202 -18.11 -28.97 29.97
CA ALA A 202 -18.75 -27.91 29.18
C ALA A 202 -18.22 -27.92 27.74
N LEU A 203 -16.91 -28.14 27.55
CA LEU A 203 -16.31 -28.27 26.21
C LEU A 203 -16.82 -29.49 25.45
N LEU A 204 -17.04 -30.61 26.16
CA LEU A 204 -17.68 -31.81 25.60
C LEU A 204 -19.16 -31.57 25.25
N ALA A 205 -19.90 -30.89 26.12
CA ALA A 205 -21.29 -30.53 25.86
C ALA A 205 -21.43 -29.58 24.66
N ALA A 206 -20.56 -28.55 24.56
CA ALA A 206 -20.50 -27.67 23.40
C ALA A 206 -20.17 -28.44 22.10
N THR A 207 -19.30 -29.45 22.19
CA THR A 207 -18.99 -30.34 21.06
C THR A 207 -20.20 -31.20 20.66
N ALA A 208 -20.93 -31.74 21.64
CA ALA A 208 -22.16 -32.48 21.39
C ALA A 208 -23.24 -31.59 20.73
N VAL A 209 -23.38 -30.33 21.19
CA VAL A 209 -24.30 -29.35 20.58
C VAL A 209 -23.91 -29.02 19.15
N PHE A 210 -22.61 -28.82 18.86
CA PHE A 210 -22.13 -28.60 17.49
C PHE A 210 -22.55 -29.74 16.55
N GLN A 211 -22.40 -30.99 16.99
CA GLN A 211 -22.76 -32.19 16.23
C GLN A 211 -24.25 -32.53 16.25
N ALA A 212 -25.06 -31.86 17.09
CA ALA A 212 -26.46 -32.19 17.26
C ALA A 212 -27.26 -31.93 15.96
N PRO A 213 -28.11 -32.89 15.53
CA PRO A 213 -29.04 -32.66 14.44
C PRO A 213 -30.08 -31.61 14.82
N ASP A 214 -30.81 -31.08 13.84
CA ASP A 214 -31.91 -30.17 14.11
C ASP A 214 -33.02 -30.89 14.91
N PRO A 215 -33.51 -30.31 16.02
CA PRO A 215 -34.49 -30.94 16.88
C PRO A 215 -35.89 -30.86 16.27
N GLU A 216 -36.78 -31.74 16.73
CA GLU A 216 -38.20 -31.61 16.45
C GLU A 216 -38.77 -30.37 17.14
N LEU A 217 -39.28 -29.41 16.36
CA LEU A 217 -39.77 -28.13 16.88
C LEU A 217 -41.28 -28.20 17.18
N PRO A 218 -41.73 -27.87 18.40
CA PRO A 218 -43.13 -27.96 18.82
C PRO A 218 -43.96 -26.77 18.28
N ALA A 219 -44.11 -26.68 16.96
CA ALA A 219 -44.78 -25.57 16.28
C ALA A 219 -46.29 -25.47 16.58
N ASP A 220 -46.91 -26.56 17.01
CA ASP A 220 -48.34 -26.65 17.34
C ASP A 220 -48.61 -26.44 18.85
N ASP A 221 -47.59 -26.15 19.66
CA ASP A 221 -47.77 -25.88 21.09
C ASP A 221 -48.64 -24.61 21.30
N PRO A 222 -49.76 -24.71 22.03
CA PRO A 222 -50.63 -23.58 22.33
C PRO A 222 -49.92 -22.40 23.00
N ALA A 223 -48.82 -22.63 23.72
CA ALA A 223 -48.01 -21.58 24.33
C ALA A 223 -47.35 -20.66 23.28
N PHE A 224 -46.99 -21.19 22.10
CA PHE A 224 -46.35 -20.43 21.03
C PHE A 224 -47.32 -19.80 20.04
N ALA A 225 -48.62 -20.10 20.11
CA ALA A 225 -49.64 -19.59 19.19
C ALA A 225 -49.74 -18.04 19.11
N VAL A 226 -49.20 -17.31 20.08
CA VAL A 226 -49.14 -15.84 20.05
C VAL A 226 -48.06 -15.29 19.11
N LEU A 227 -47.09 -16.13 18.69
CA LEU A 227 -45.99 -15.76 17.80
C LEU A 227 -46.38 -15.76 16.31
N GLY A 228 -47.50 -16.37 15.94
CA GLY A 228 -48.00 -16.45 14.56
C GLY A 228 -48.69 -17.78 14.25
N ASP A 229 -48.84 -18.08 12.96
CA ASP A 229 -49.24 -19.41 12.48
C ASP A 229 -48.12 -20.45 12.70
N ALA A 230 -48.44 -21.74 12.54
CA ALA A 230 -47.50 -22.84 12.79
C ALA A 230 -46.19 -22.71 11.97
N THR A 231 -46.26 -22.17 10.74
CA THR A 231 -45.09 -21.92 9.89
C THR A 231 -44.19 -20.81 10.47
N THR A 232 -44.79 -19.73 10.95
CA THR A 232 -44.10 -18.61 11.61
C THR A 232 -43.47 -19.04 12.93
N VAL A 233 -44.21 -19.82 13.73
CA VAL A 233 -43.71 -20.41 14.99
C VAL A 233 -42.49 -21.29 14.70
N ARG A 234 -42.60 -22.21 13.75
CA ARG A 234 -41.49 -23.10 13.36
C ARG A 234 -40.25 -22.31 12.94
N THR A 235 -40.42 -21.27 12.13
CA THR A 235 -39.30 -20.42 11.68
C THR A 235 -38.62 -19.72 12.86
N ARG A 236 -39.40 -19.18 13.81
CA ARG A 236 -38.86 -18.51 15.01
C ARG A 236 -38.18 -19.47 15.97
N LEU A 237 -38.76 -20.66 16.20
CA LEU A 237 -38.14 -21.70 17.01
C LEU A 237 -36.87 -22.25 16.36
N ASN A 238 -36.83 -22.37 15.05
CA ASN A 238 -35.61 -22.76 14.34
C ASN A 238 -34.53 -21.69 14.50
N ARG A 239 -34.87 -20.40 14.37
CA ARG A 239 -33.92 -19.31 14.63
C ARG A 239 -33.42 -19.35 16.07
N LEU A 240 -34.30 -19.57 17.04
CA LEU A 240 -33.92 -19.72 18.45
C LEU A 240 -32.94 -20.89 18.65
N TRP A 241 -33.24 -22.05 18.06
CA TRP A 241 -32.37 -23.22 18.08
C TRP A 241 -31.00 -22.91 17.48
N GLN A 242 -30.92 -22.30 16.29
CA GLN A 242 -29.65 -21.96 15.65
C GLN A 242 -28.85 -20.94 16.45
N SER A 243 -29.50 -19.86 16.95
CA SER A 243 -28.85 -18.87 17.83
C SER A 243 -28.28 -19.53 19.09
N TRP A 244 -29.06 -20.40 19.75
CA TRP A 244 -28.62 -21.11 20.95
C TRP A 244 -27.49 -22.10 20.64
N LYS A 245 -27.62 -22.89 19.57
CA LYS A 245 -26.63 -23.85 19.10
C LYS A 245 -25.29 -23.16 18.80
N GLU A 246 -25.33 -22.05 18.07
CA GLU A 246 -24.13 -21.26 17.73
C GLU A 246 -23.48 -20.66 18.99
N ALA A 247 -24.28 -20.09 19.90
CA ALA A 247 -23.79 -19.51 21.13
C ALA A 247 -23.11 -20.56 22.02
N VAL A 248 -23.76 -21.72 22.25
CA VAL A 248 -23.19 -22.80 23.05
C VAL A 248 -21.97 -23.43 22.38
N ALA A 249 -22.01 -23.66 21.06
CA ALA A 249 -20.90 -24.27 20.34
C ALA A 249 -19.65 -23.38 20.36
N SER A 250 -19.81 -22.06 20.44
CA SER A 250 -18.72 -21.08 20.35
C SER A 250 -18.18 -20.60 21.70
N ASP A 251 -18.79 -21.01 22.82
CA ASP A 251 -18.45 -20.55 24.18
C ASP A 251 -17.85 -21.67 25.06
N TRP A 252 -17.26 -21.29 26.19
CA TRP A 252 -16.71 -22.20 27.21
C TRP A 252 -17.70 -22.47 28.36
N LEU A 253 -18.88 -21.86 28.28
CA LEU A 253 -19.97 -22.01 29.25
C LEU A 253 -20.75 -23.31 29.03
N THR A 254 -21.45 -23.75 30.07
CA THR A 254 -22.38 -24.88 29.99
C THR A 254 -23.62 -24.52 29.16
N PRO A 255 -24.27 -25.50 28.49
CA PRO A 255 -25.42 -25.21 27.62
C PRO A 255 -26.59 -24.48 28.30
N VAL A 256 -26.80 -24.70 29.60
CA VAL A 256 -27.87 -24.08 30.40
C VAL A 256 -27.67 -22.55 30.54
N GLN A 257 -26.42 -22.10 30.55
CA GLN A 257 -26.07 -20.68 30.76
C GLN A 257 -26.42 -19.79 29.56
N HIS A 258 -26.74 -20.37 28.41
CA HIS A 258 -27.20 -19.67 27.21
C HIS A 258 -28.73 -19.52 27.13
N SER A 259 -29.44 -19.69 28.24
CA SER A 259 -30.92 -19.58 28.29
C SER A 259 -31.47 -18.18 27.98
N SER A 260 -30.65 -17.14 28.07
CA SER A 260 -31.03 -15.75 27.74
C SER A 260 -31.39 -15.55 26.27
N VAL A 261 -30.94 -16.43 25.37
CA VAL A 261 -31.33 -16.42 23.93
C VAL A 261 -32.85 -16.56 23.75
N VAL A 262 -33.58 -17.06 24.77
CA VAL A 262 -35.06 -17.09 24.79
C VAL A 262 -35.71 -15.72 24.52
N TYR A 263 -35.02 -14.62 24.86
CA TYR A 263 -35.52 -13.27 24.63
C TYR A 263 -35.66 -12.90 23.14
N ASP A 264 -35.02 -13.64 22.23
CA ASP A 264 -35.24 -13.52 20.78
C ASP A 264 -36.70 -13.79 20.39
N LEU A 265 -37.43 -14.55 21.20
CA LEU A 265 -38.86 -14.81 20.98
C LEU A 265 -39.75 -13.59 21.28
N GLU A 266 -39.27 -12.58 22.01
CA GLU A 266 -40.08 -11.41 22.40
C GLU A 266 -40.49 -10.52 21.23
N HIS A 267 -39.73 -10.57 20.14
CA HIS A 267 -39.89 -9.67 19.01
C HIS A 267 -41.31 -9.77 18.41
N GLY A 268 -42.10 -8.70 18.53
CA GLY A 268 -43.48 -8.62 18.05
C GLY A 268 -44.58 -9.00 19.05
N ILE A 269 -44.28 -9.24 20.35
CA ILE A 269 -45.29 -9.54 21.40
C ILE A 269 -45.66 -8.29 22.26
N GLU A 270 -45.43 -7.07 21.76
CA GLU A 270 -45.37 -5.81 22.54
C GLU A 270 -46.62 -5.42 23.36
N ARG A 271 -47.78 -6.06 23.20
CA ARG A 271 -49.04 -5.65 23.88
C ARG A 271 -49.69 -6.70 24.78
N LYS A 272 -49.06 -7.86 25.06
CA LYS A 272 -49.69 -8.95 25.84
C LYS A 272 -48.77 -9.59 26.90
N ARG A 273 -48.52 -8.88 28.01
CA ARG A 273 -47.62 -9.30 29.11
C ARG A 273 -47.82 -10.76 29.59
N LYS A 274 -49.06 -11.17 29.91
CA LYS A 274 -49.36 -12.56 30.34
C LYS A 274 -49.05 -13.62 29.28
N LYS A 275 -49.16 -13.28 27.99
CA LYS A 275 -48.86 -14.22 26.89
C LYS A 275 -47.37 -14.24 26.56
N ARG A 276 -46.67 -13.13 26.74
CA ARG A 276 -45.19 -13.06 26.71
C ARG A 276 -44.59 -13.99 27.77
N ASP A 277 -45.06 -13.90 29.01
CA ASP A 277 -44.52 -14.71 30.11
C ASP A 277 -44.70 -16.23 29.85
N ALA A 278 -45.84 -16.64 29.27
CA ALA A 278 -46.09 -18.02 28.88
C ALA A 278 -45.17 -18.51 27.76
N VAL A 279 -44.93 -17.70 26.73
CA VAL A 279 -43.97 -18.00 25.65
C VAL A 279 -42.55 -18.15 26.19
N LEU A 280 -42.10 -17.22 27.02
CA LEU A 280 -40.75 -17.26 27.59
C LEU A 280 -40.58 -18.43 28.54
N ALA A 281 -41.58 -18.75 29.37
CA ALA A 281 -41.54 -19.91 30.24
C ALA A 281 -41.41 -21.22 29.44
N GLN A 282 -42.17 -21.36 28.34
CA GLN A 282 -42.10 -22.54 27.49
C GLN A 282 -40.79 -22.58 26.68
N GLY A 283 -40.32 -21.45 26.17
CA GLY A 283 -39.02 -21.34 25.51
C GLY A 283 -37.84 -21.70 26.43
N ARG A 284 -37.87 -21.30 27.71
CA ARG A 284 -36.86 -21.72 28.70
C ARG A 284 -36.88 -23.22 28.97
N ARG A 285 -38.05 -23.85 29.03
CA ARG A 285 -38.15 -25.31 29.16
C ARG A 285 -37.53 -26.02 27.96
N LEU A 286 -37.84 -25.55 26.76
CA LEU A 286 -37.28 -26.09 25.52
C LEU A 286 -35.75 -26.00 25.49
N ILE A 287 -35.19 -24.84 25.87
CA ILE A 287 -33.73 -24.68 25.99
C ILE A 287 -33.15 -25.60 27.07
N ALA A 288 -33.82 -25.76 28.22
CA ALA A 288 -33.37 -26.65 29.28
C ALA A 288 -33.39 -28.13 28.84
N GLU A 289 -34.38 -28.55 28.05
CA GLU A 289 -34.44 -29.87 27.43
C GLU A 289 -33.27 -30.09 26.47
N TRP A 290 -32.99 -29.13 25.58
CA TRP A 290 -31.83 -29.18 24.68
C TRP A 290 -30.51 -29.24 25.46
N ALA A 291 -30.36 -28.44 26.50
CA ALA A 291 -29.18 -28.44 27.36
C ALA A 291 -28.99 -29.79 28.07
N ALA A 292 -30.06 -30.39 28.59
CA ALA A 292 -30.01 -31.70 29.23
C ALA A 292 -29.66 -32.81 28.24
N GLN A 293 -30.20 -32.77 27.01
CA GLN A 293 -29.84 -33.70 25.94
C GLN A 293 -28.36 -33.58 25.56
N ALA A 294 -27.85 -32.36 25.39
CA ALA A 294 -26.45 -32.10 25.12
C ALA A 294 -25.52 -32.63 26.23
N GLN A 295 -25.89 -32.39 27.49
CA GLN A 295 -25.12 -32.89 28.63
C GLN A 295 -25.14 -34.42 28.69
N ALA A 296 -26.30 -35.05 28.48
CA ALA A 296 -26.41 -36.51 28.42
C ALA A 296 -25.56 -37.11 27.29
N MET A 297 -25.53 -36.47 26.12
CA MET A 297 -24.66 -36.88 25.01
C MET A 297 -23.17 -36.74 25.36
N ALA A 298 -22.78 -35.72 26.12
CA ALA A 298 -21.41 -35.55 26.61
C ALA A 298 -21.04 -36.60 27.67
N ASP A 299 -21.94 -36.92 28.59
CA ASP A 299 -21.71 -37.86 29.70
C ASP A 299 -21.64 -39.33 29.24
N VAL A 300 -22.29 -39.69 28.12
CA VAL A 300 -22.28 -41.04 27.54
C VAL A 300 -20.97 -41.36 26.81
N GLN A 301 -20.11 -40.37 26.59
CA GLN A 301 -18.87 -40.61 25.87
C GLN A 301 -17.91 -41.46 26.71
N PRO A 302 -17.44 -42.61 26.17
CA PRO A 302 -16.51 -43.45 26.90
C PRO A 302 -15.20 -42.71 27.15
N ASP A 303 -14.53 -43.04 28.26
CA ASP A 303 -13.12 -42.70 28.55
C ASP A 303 -12.24 -43.27 27.42
N ARG A 304 -12.19 -42.56 26.29
CA ARG A 304 -11.32 -42.89 25.17
C ARG A 304 -9.94 -42.31 25.42
N PRO A 305 -8.88 -42.97 24.92
CA PRO A 305 -7.54 -42.42 25.01
C PRO A 305 -7.50 -41.02 24.37
N GLU A 306 -6.84 -40.09 25.05
CA GLU A 306 -6.60 -38.75 24.53
C GLU A 306 -5.89 -38.85 23.17
N GLN A 307 -6.41 -38.11 22.19
CA GLN A 307 -5.83 -38.05 20.86
C GLN A 307 -4.91 -36.82 20.75
N PRO A 308 -3.68 -36.98 20.22
CA PRO A 308 -2.83 -35.85 19.88
C PRO A 308 -3.37 -35.11 18.65
N ILE A 309 -3.55 -33.79 18.79
CA ILE A 309 -3.95 -32.89 17.71
C ILE A 309 -2.93 -31.76 17.63
N LEU A 310 -2.44 -31.47 16.42
CA LEU A 310 -1.63 -30.30 16.16
C LEU A 310 -2.55 -29.15 15.73
N ALA A 311 -2.68 -28.14 16.58
CA ALA A 311 -3.50 -26.96 16.34
C ALA A 311 -2.63 -25.75 16.02
N ARG A 312 -3.01 -24.98 15.00
CA ARG A 312 -2.33 -23.76 14.59
C ARG A 312 -3.29 -22.59 14.58
N VAL A 313 -2.91 -21.51 15.25
CA VAL A 313 -3.66 -20.24 15.22
C VAL A 313 -3.36 -19.53 13.91
N SER A 314 -4.37 -19.39 13.06
CA SER A 314 -4.26 -18.71 11.77
C SER A 314 -3.84 -17.24 11.94
N LYS A 315 -3.06 -16.72 10.99
CA LYS A 315 -2.83 -15.28 10.90
C LYS A 315 -4.10 -14.67 10.31
N ASN A 316 -4.88 -13.94 11.12
CA ASN A 316 -5.86 -13.04 10.52
C ASN A 316 -5.07 -11.92 9.84
N GLU A 317 -5.02 -11.98 8.51
CA GLU A 317 -4.64 -10.84 7.68
C GLU A 317 -5.73 -9.78 7.83
N THR A 318 -5.70 -9.03 8.92
CA THR A 318 -6.43 -7.77 8.95
C THR A 318 -5.72 -6.84 7.97
N HIS A 319 -6.20 -6.81 6.73
CA HIS A 319 -6.14 -5.61 5.90
C HIS A 319 -6.59 -4.43 6.78
N GLU A 320 -5.85 -3.32 6.73
CA GLU A 320 -5.95 -2.11 7.54
C GLU A 320 -4.93 -2.03 8.68
N GLY A 321 -4.06 -1.01 8.59
CA GLY A 321 -2.90 -0.71 9.45
C GLY A 321 -3.20 -0.43 10.92
N ARG A 322 -3.85 -1.35 11.63
CA ARG A 322 -3.82 -1.42 13.09
C ARG A 322 -2.69 -2.37 13.51
N PRO A 323 -1.66 -1.91 14.25
CA PRO A 323 -0.49 -2.73 14.62
C PRO A 323 -0.76 -3.88 15.63
N ARG A 324 -2.02 -4.21 15.91
CA ARG A 324 -2.41 -5.20 16.91
C ARG A 324 -3.53 -6.10 16.38
N GLY A 325 -3.14 -7.18 15.69
CA GLY A 325 -4.00 -8.35 15.56
C GLY A 325 -4.25 -8.93 16.96
N ASP A 326 -5.49 -8.85 17.44
CA ASP A 326 -5.87 -9.36 18.76
C ASP A 326 -6.08 -10.89 18.66
N PHE A 327 -5.15 -11.66 19.21
CA PHE A 327 -5.25 -13.12 19.42
C PHE A 327 -6.62 -13.55 20.02
N VAL A 328 -7.24 -12.68 20.83
CA VAL A 328 -8.57 -12.89 21.45
C VAL A 328 -9.73 -12.56 20.50
N LYS A 329 -9.61 -11.54 19.65
CA LYS A 329 -10.73 -11.13 18.76
C LYS A 329 -10.87 -12.04 17.55
N SER A 330 -9.84 -12.82 17.23
CA SER A 330 -9.83 -13.73 16.09
C SER A 330 -10.39 -15.12 16.38
N MET A 331 -10.66 -15.48 17.65
CA MET A 331 -11.04 -16.85 18.02
C MET A 331 -12.30 -16.88 18.91
N PRO A 332 -13.22 -17.83 18.67
CA PRO A 332 -14.28 -18.18 19.60
C PRO A 332 -13.73 -18.53 20.99
N ARG A 333 -14.53 -18.26 22.03
CA ARG A 333 -14.23 -18.62 23.42
C ARG A 333 -13.99 -20.12 23.60
N TRP A 334 -14.74 -20.96 22.89
CA TRP A 334 -14.52 -22.41 22.89
C TRP A 334 -13.09 -22.79 22.46
N ASP A 335 -12.56 -22.20 21.39
CA ASP A 335 -11.20 -22.46 20.91
C ASP A 335 -10.15 -22.04 21.95
N LEU A 336 -10.34 -20.87 22.58
CA LEU A 336 -9.46 -20.40 23.67
C LEU A 336 -9.46 -21.36 24.87
N ALA A 337 -10.62 -21.86 25.28
CA ALA A 337 -10.72 -22.81 26.38
C ALA A 337 -10.11 -24.17 26.05
N VAL A 338 -10.27 -24.65 24.81
CA VAL A 338 -9.61 -25.88 24.33
C VAL A 338 -8.08 -25.72 24.39
N LEU A 339 -7.55 -24.60 23.89
CA LEU A 339 -6.12 -24.32 23.96
C LEU A 339 -5.63 -24.17 25.41
N ALA A 340 -6.38 -23.48 26.28
CA ALA A 340 -6.00 -23.30 27.69
C ALA A 340 -5.95 -24.65 28.44
N THR A 341 -6.93 -25.52 28.19
CA THR A 341 -7.13 -26.77 28.92
C THR A 341 -6.23 -27.91 28.43
N TYR A 342 -6.12 -28.09 27.11
CA TYR A 342 -5.56 -29.32 26.53
C TYR A 342 -4.17 -29.18 25.91
N THR A 343 -3.58 -27.99 25.92
CA THR A 343 -2.19 -27.80 25.44
C THR A 343 -1.21 -28.51 26.36
N VAL A 344 -0.42 -29.41 25.79
CA VAL A 344 0.67 -30.12 26.47
C VAL A 344 2.05 -29.59 26.08
N GLU A 345 2.17 -29.05 24.86
CA GLU A 345 3.39 -28.44 24.35
C GLU A 345 3.03 -27.30 23.38
N ALA A 346 3.79 -26.20 23.38
CA ALA A 346 3.53 -25.05 22.53
C ALA A 346 4.81 -24.48 21.90
N ASP A 347 4.79 -24.34 20.57
CA ASP A 347 5.70 -23.48 19.82
C ASP A 347 5.00 -22.14 19.57
N TRP A 348 5.21 -21.21 20.51
CA TRP A 348 4.69 -19.85 20.43
C TRP A 348 5.28 -19.05 19.26
N GLY A 349 6.48 -19.39 18.78
CA GLY A 349 7.08 -18.76 17.61
C GLY A 349 6.26 -19.02 16.34
N ARG A 350 5.70 -20.21 16.21
CA ARG A 350 4.84 -20.60 15.07
C ARG A 350 3.36 -20.52 15.33
N ARG A 351 2.96 -20.19 16.56
CA ARG A 351 1.59 -20.30 17.08
C ARG A 351 1.01 -21.70 16.85
N THR A 352 1.83 -22.71 17.13
CA THR A 352 1.49 -24.12 16.97
C THR A 352 1.49 -24.79 18.32
N MET A 353 0.41 -25.47 18.67
CA MET A 353 0.25 -26.16 19.95
C MET A 353 -0.04 -27.64 19.69
N LEU A 354 0.58 -28.50 20.49
CA LEU A 354 0.22 -29.89 20.61
C LEU A 354 -0.84 -30.01 21.71
N LEU A 355 -2.01 -30.51 21.33
CA LEU A 355 -3.14 -30.72 22.23
C LEU A 355 -3.32 -32.21 22.49
N ARG A 356 -3.64 -32.59 23.74
CA ARG A 356 -4.18 -33.91 24.08
C ARG A 356 -5.63 -33.77 24.47
N VAL A 357 -6.53 -34.13 23.56
CA VAL A 357 -7.97 -33.88 23.68
C VAL A 357 -8.75 -35.20 23.72
N PRO A 358 -9.93 -35.23 24.37
CA PRO A 358 -10.89 -36.31 24.16
C PRO A 358 -11.21 -36.51 22.68
N SER A 359 -11.41 -37.75 22.24
CA SER A 359 -11.54 -38.07 20.80
C SER A 359 -12.63 -37.25 20.09
N THR A 360 -13.72 -36.91 20.77
CA THR A 360 -14.83 -36.15 20.19
C THR A 360 -14.52 -34.67 20.00
N VAL A 361 -13.77 -34.06 20.92
CA VAL A 361 -13.19 -32.73 20.73
C VAL A 361 -12.22 -32.77 19.56
N GLY A 362 -11.39 -33.81 19.46
CA GLY A 362 -10.49 -34.04 18.33
C GLY A 362 -11.22 -34.16 16.99
N GLU A 363 -12.28 -34.95 16.92
CA GLU A 363 -13.14 -35.09 15.73
C GLU A 363 -13.73 -33.74 15.30
N ARG A 364 -14.21 -32.92 16.24
CA ARG A 364 -14.70 -31.56 15.93
C ARG A 364 -13.60 -30.65 15.38
N LEU A 365 -12.42 -30.65 16.01
CA LEU A 365 -11.28 -29.85 15.56
C LEU A 365 -10.87 -30.23 14.13
N LEU A 366 -10.83 -31.52 13.81
CA LEU A 366 -10.44 -32.02 12.49
C LEU A 366 -11.53 -31.84 11.41
N ALA A 367 -12.81 -31.77 11.80
CA ALA A 367 -13.93 -31.56 10.89
C ALA A 367 -14.12 -30.08 10.48
N GLY A 368 -13.22 -29.17 10.86
CA GLY A 368 -13.35 -27.74 10.60
C GLY A 368 -14.37 -27.02 11.49
N GLY A 369 -14.72 -27.61 12.64
CA GLY A 369 -15.62 -27.01 13.64
C GLY A 369 -14.96 -25.99 14.58
N SER A 370 -13.83 -25.43 14.16
CA SER A 370 -12.94 -24.52 14.89
C SER A 370 -12.35 -23.48 13.94
N SER A 371 -11.97 -22.32 14.47
CA SER A 371 -11.20 -21.30 13.73
C SER A 371 -9.71 -21.67 13.57
N LEU A 372 -9.26 -22.70 14.29
CA LEU A 372 -7.90 -23.21 14.26
C LEU A 372 -7.67 -24.10 13.03
N SER A 373 -6.46 -24.04 12.48
CA SER A 373 -6.00 -25.02 11.51
C SER A 373 -5.48 -26.25 12.25
N CYS A 374 -6.25 -27.34 12.20
CA CYS A 374 -5.99 -28.56 12.96
C CYS A 374 -5.62 -29.73 12.06
N THR A 375 -4.62 -30.51 12.47
CA THR A 375 -4.22 -31.77 11.83
C THR A 375 -3.97 -32.85 12.89
N PRO A 376 -4.07 -34.14 12.54
CA PRO A 376 -3.66 -35.20 13.46
C PRO A 376 -2.20 -34.98 13.89
N GLY A 377 -1.93 -35.02 15.20
CA GLY A 377 -0.59 -34.87 15.75
C GLY A 377 0.08 -36.21 16.03
N ASP A 378 1.40 -36.16 16.22
CA ASP A 378 2.19 -37.26 16.81
C ASP A 378 2.50 -36.95 18.30
N ASP A 379 3.33 -37.75 18.97
CA ASP A 379 3.69 -37.59 20.39
C ASP A 379 4.57 -36.35 20.71
N GLY A 380 4.82 -35.47 19.75
CA GLY A 380 5.60 -34.25 19.94
C GLY A 380 5.38 -33.20 18.86
N LEU A 381 5.84 -31.97 19.12
CA LEU A 381 5.82 -30.91 18.11
C LEU A 381 6.69 -31.28 16.90
N PRO A 382 6.26 -30.96 15.66
CA PRO A 382 7.05 -31.21 14.47
C PRO A 382 8.36 -30.44 14.55
N THR A 383 9.46 -31.09 14.16
CA THR A 383 10.76 -30.43 14.07
C THR A 383 10.64 -29.23 13.16
N ALA A 384 11.31 -28.15 13.53
CA ALA A 384 11.42 -27.00 12.65
C ALA A 384 11.95 -27.44 11.29
N PRO A 385 11.30 -27.12 10.14
CA PRO A 385 12.05 -27.03 8.89
C PRO A 385 13.33 -26.27 9.20
N ASP A 386 14.46 -26.82 8.75
CA ASP A 386 15.72 -26.11 8.75
C ASP A 386 15.43 -24.71 8.22
N PRO A 387 15.88 -23.64 8.89
CA PRO A 387 15.78 -22.30 8.33
C PRO A 387 16.55 -22.33 7.00
N GLN A 388 15.85 -22.61 5.91
CA GLN A 388 16.42 -22.64 4.58
C GLN A 388 16.92 -21.23 4.31
N GLU A 389 18.24 -21.18 4.25
CA GLU A 389 19.12 -20.13 3.75
C GLU A 389 19.01 -18.75 4.43
N ALA A 390 20.06 -18.45 5.18
CA ALA A 390 20.45 -17.14 5.70
C ALA A 390 20.54 -16.00 4.65
N ASP A 391 20.17 -16.24 3.39
CA ASP A 391 20.21 -15.29 2.28
C ASP A 391 19.01 -14.30 2.27
N GLU A 392 18.02 -14.51 3.15
CA GLU A 392 16.89 -13.59 3.36
C GLU A 392 17.06 -12.61 4.53
N SER A 393 18.22 -12.63 5.21
CA SER A 393 18.46 -11.77 6.37
C SER A 393 18.74 -10.32 5.96
N LEU A 394 18.03 -9.37 6.58
CA LEU A 394 18.30 -7.94 6.43
C LEU A 394 19.64 -7.61 7.07
N THR A 395 20.64 -7.41 6.23
CA THR A 395 22.01 -7.04 6.61
C THR A 395 22.41 -5.71 5.98
N PRO A 396 23.49 -5.07 6.47
CA PRO A 396 24.05 -3.91 5.79
C PRO A 396 24.34 -4.17 4.32
N GLY A 397 24.00 -3.19 3.50
CA GLY A 397 24.20 -3.12 2.07
C GLY A 397 23.02 -3.61 1.24
N VAL A 398 21.98 -4.15 1.87
CA VAL A 398 20.76 -4.60 1.17
C VAL A 398 19.84 -3.43 0.82
N LEU A 399 19.65 -2.47 1.73
CA LEU A 399 18.74 -1.31 1.54
C LEU A 399 19.48 0.00 1.86
N ASP A 400 20.30 0.47 0.93
CA ASP A 400 21.01 1.77 0.95
C ASP A 400 21.56 2.24 2.33
N ASP A 401 22.35 1.38 2.96
CA ASP A 401 23.01 1.61 4.25
C ASP A 401 24.53 1.49 4.21
N THR A 402 25.09 1.07 3.08
CA THR A 402 26.54 1.02 2.83
C THR A 402 26.92 1.80 1.56
N PRO A 403 28.20 2.19 1.41
CA PRO A 403 28.71 2.74 0.14
C PRO A 403 28.30 1.87 -1.04
N VAL A 404 28.04 2.50 -2.21
CA VAL A 404 27.53 1.80 -3.40
C VAL A 404 28.34 0.54 -3.76
N ALA A 405 29.67 0.60 -3.60
CA ALA A 405 30.58 -0.51 -3.91
C ALA A 405 30.44 -1.72 -2.97
N GLU A 406 29.82 -1.53 -1.80
CA GLU A 406 29.62 -2.55 -0.75
C GLU A 406 28.17 -3.04 -0.71
N ARG A 407 27.32 -2.64 -1.67
CA ARG A 407 25.91 -3.03 -1.70
C ARG A 407 25.72 -4.46 -2.18
N ARG A 408 24.71 -5.10 -1.63
CA ARG A 408 24.39 -6.52 -1.85
C ARG A 408 23.12 -6.66 -2.69
N PRO A 409 22.96 -7.78 -3.42
CA PRO A 409 21.73 -8.06 -4.13
C PRO A 409 20.52 -8.07 -3.19
N ILE A 410 19.40 -7.51 -3.65
CA ILE A 410 18.13 -7.55 -2.94
C ILE A 410 17.31 -8.78 -3.31
N ALA A 411 16.41 -9.17 -2.40
CA ALA A 411 15.49 -10.29 -2.54
C ALA A 411 14.08 -9.82 -2.19
N ALA A 412 13.05 -10.56 -2.61
CA ALA A 412 11.65 -10.20 -2.35
C ALA A 412 11.35 -10.08 -0.85
N ALA A 413 11.93 -10.95 -0.01
CA ALA A 413 11.80 -10.90 1.44
C ALA A 413 12.28 -9.55 2.05
N HIS A 414 13.35 -8.97 1.51
CA HIS A 414 13.88 -7.69 1.97
C HIS A 414 12.90 -6.53 1.70
N LEU A 415 12.24 -6.54 0.53
CA LEU A 415 11.28 -5.51 0.13
C LEU A 415 9.94 -5.68 0.86
N ARG A 416 9.51 -6.92 1.11
CA ARG A 416 8.38 -7.19 2.02
C ARG A 416 8.62 -6.63 3.41
N ALA A 417 9.81 -6.85 3.97
CA ALA A 417 10.14 -6.34 5.29
C ALA A 417 10.13 -4.80 5.33
N LEU A 418 10.57 -4.13 4.25
CA LEU A 418 10.43 -2.68 4.10
C LEU A 418 8.96 -2.23 4.10
N ARG A 419 8.11 -2.88 3.29
CA ARG A 419 6.66 -2.59 3.19
C ARG A 419 5.93 -2.75 4.52
N MET A 420 6.21 -3.84 5.25
CA MET A 420 5.64 -4.12 6.57
C MET A 420 6.02 -3.08 7.63
N THR A 421 7.14 -2.38 7.43
CA THR A 421 7.65 -1.39 8.37
C THR A 421 7.03 -0.02 8.15
N ASP A 422 6.74 0.33 6.90
CA ASP A 422 6.20 1.62 6.51
C ASP A 422 5.57 1.52 5.11
N GLU A 423 4.25 1.52 5.04
CA GLU A 423 3.51 1.35 3.79
C GLU A 423 3.89 2.41 2.75
N ALA A 424 4.15 3.66 3.20
CA ALA A 424 4.54 4.74 2.30
C ALA A 424 5.95 4.56 1.71
N LEU A 425 6.87 3.91 2.44
CA LEU A 425 8.18 3.53 1.93
C LEU A 425 8.11 2.26 1.08
N GLY A 426 7.10 1.44 1.33
CA GLY A 426 6.80 0.23 0.60
C GLY A 426 6.29 0.43 -0.83
N GLU A 427 5.70 1.60 -1.09
CA GLU A 427 5.13 1.98 -2.39
C GLU A 427 5.84 3.20 -2.99
N GLN A 428 7.12 3.39 -2.70
CA GLN A 428 7.92 4.49 -3.28
C GLN A 428 8.69 4.04 -4.53
N LEU A 429 9.18 5.01 -5.31
CA LEU A 429 10.17 4.74 -6.36
C LEU A 429 11.55 4.51 -5.74
N ALA A 430 12.29 3.60 -6.34
CA ALA A 430 13.68 3.33 -6.01
C ALA A 430 14.53 3.32 -7.27
N VAL A 431 15.72 3.91 -7.17
CA VAL A 431 16.82 3.69 -8.11
C VAL A 431 17.41 2.33 -7.79
N VAL A 432 17.52 1.46 -8.79
CA VAL A 432 18.18 0.17 -8.67
C VAL A 432 19.21 0.01 -9.79
N LEU A 433 20.17 -0.89 -9.58
CA LEU A 433 21.16 -1.25 -10.58
C LEU A 433 21.16 -2.75 -10.79
N SER A 434 20.95 -3.19 -12.02
CA SER A 434 21.09 -4.60 -12.43
C SER A 434 22.15 -4.72 -13.54
N VAL A 435 22.75 -5.91 -13.67
CA VAL A 435 23.69 -6.18 -14.77
C VAL A 435 22.95 -6.22 -16.12
N GLU A 436 21.69 -6.65 -16.11
CA GLU A 436 20.86 -6.86 -17.30
C GLU A 436 20.38 -5.54 -17.92
N ASN A 437 19.91 -4.61 -17.09
CA ASN A 437 19.27 -3.37 -17.56
C ASN A 437 20.04 -2.10 -17.19
N GLY A 438 21.12 -2.19 -16.41
CA GLY A 438 21.83 -1.03 -15.90
C GLY A 438 21.05 -0.31 -14.81
N VAL A 439 21.03 1.02 -14.85
CA VAL A 439 20.34 1.86 -13.85
C VAL A 439 18.87 1.99 -14.22
N GLU A 440 17.99 1.57 -13.32
CA GLU A 440 16.55 1.66 -13.48
C GLU A 440 15.93 2.47 -12.33
N VAL A 441 14.76 3.06 -12.57
CA VAL A 441 13.90 3.62 -11.52
C VAL A 441 12.60 2.85 -11.56
N LEU A 442 12.29 2.13 -10.48
CA LEU A 442 11.17 1.22 -10.39
C LEU A 442 10.42 1.40 -9.06
N PRO A 443 9.10 1.17 -9.02
CA PRO A 443 8.38 1.01 -7.76
C PRO A 443 8.93 -0.16 -6.95
N VAL A 444 8.97 -0.03 -5.62
CA VAL A 444 9.41 -1.11 -4.72
C VAL A 444 8.61 -2.40 -4.93
N SER A 445 7.30 -2.31 -5.18
CA SER A 445 6.43 -3.45 -5.48
C SER A 445 6.78 -4.16 -6.80
N VAL A 446 7.21 -3.41 -7.83
CA VAL A 446 7.69 -3.99 -9.10
C VAL A 446 9.00 -4.74 -8.87
N ILE A 447 9.90 -4.17 -8.07
CA ILE A 447 11.18 -4.81 -7.75
C ILE A 447 10.93 -6.09 -6.95
N GLU A 448 9.98 -6.08 -6.00
CA GLU A 448 9.57 -7.26 -5.24
C GLU A 448 9.14 -8.40 -6.17
N LYS A 449 8.18 -8.14 -7.06
CA LYS A 449 7.70 -9.13 -8.05
C LYS A 449 8.81 -9.64 -8.95
N ARG A 450 9.67 -8.74 -9.45
CA ARG A 450 10.82 -9.14 -10.29
C ARG A 450 11.79 -10.04 -9.52
N CYS A 451 12.06 -9.77 -8.24
CA CYS A 451 12.89 -10.64 -7.40
C CYS A 451 12.28 -12.04 -7.23
N GLU A 452 10.95 -12.14 -7.13
CA GLU A 452 10.25 -13.44 -7.09
C GLU A 452 10.41 -14.21 -8.42
N ASP A 453 10.45 -13.48 -9.53
CA ASP A 453 10.72 -14.01 -10.87
C ASP A 453 12.23 -14.25 -11.13
N GLY A 454 13.09 -14.06 -10.13
CA GLY A 454 14.53 -14.35 -10.20
C GLY A 454 15.43 -13.19 -10.63
N TRP A 455 14.93 -11.96 -10.73
CA TRP A 455 15.73 -10.77 -11.02
C TRP A 455 16.79 -10.53 -9.95
N ARG A 456 17.97 -10.04 -10.39
CA ARG A 456 19.11 -9.76 -9.52
C ARG A 456 19.64 -8.35 -9.75
N GLY A 457 19.53 -7.53 -8.71
CA GLY A 457 20.10 -6.18 -8.70
C GLY A 457 20.33 -5.66 -7.29
N VAL A 458 20.90 -4.47 -7.19
CA VAL A 458 21.20 -3.79 -5.92
C VAL A 458 20.30 -2.56 -5.76
N TYR A 459 19.85 -2.31 -4.53
CA TYR A 459 19.07 -1.12 -4.19
C TYR A 459 19.99 0.10 -4.10
N ILE A 460 19.73 1.15 -4.87
CA ILE A 460 20.63 2.30 -4.94
C ILE A 460 20.21 3.46 -4.05
N ALA A 461 18.98 3.92 -4.18
CA ALA A 461 18.44 5.04 -3.42
C ALA A 461 16.92 5.07 -3.60
N ALA A 462 16.21 5.49 -2.57
CA ALA A 462 14.78 5.72 -2.59
C ALA A 462 14.44 7.16 -3.05
N VAL A 463 13.16 7.44 -3.32
CA VAL A 463 12.66 8.82 -3.46
C VAL A 463 13.05 9.66 -2.24
N SER A 464 12.88 9.15 -1.03
CA SER A 464 13.18 9.88 0.22
C SER A 464 14.65 10.30 0.36
N ASP A 465 15.54 9.70 -0.43
CA ASP A 465 16.99 9.86 -0.33
C ASP A 465 17.54 11.03 -1.12
N LEU A 466 16.73 11.62 -1.99
CA LEU A 466 17.12 12.84 -2.72
C LEU A 466 17.31 14.00 -1.72
N PRO A 467 18.49 14.62 -1.71
CA PRO A 467 18.85 15.60 -0.69
C PRO A 467 17.95 16.82 -0.78
N ALA A 468 17.61 17.40 0.38
CA ALA A 468 16.80 18.62 0.44
C ALA A 468 17.41 19.74 -0.41
N SER A 469 18.74 19.89 -0.43
CA SER A 469 19.44 20.90 -1.25
C SER A 469 19.14 20.83 -2.75
N LEU A 470 18.78 19.67 -3.29
CA LEU A 470 18.37 19.51 -4.69
C LEU A 470 16.92 20.00 -4.91
N ILE A 471 16.07 19.85 -3.90
CA ILE A 471 14.63 20.11 -3.95
C ILE A 471 14.28 21.51 -3.43
N ASP A 472 15.08 22.08 -2.54
CA ASP A 472 14.88 23.39 -1.91
C ASP A 472 14.70 24.52 -2.93
N PRO A 473 15.45 24.60 -4.05
CA PRO A 473 15.21 25.60 -5.08
C PRO A 473 13.80 25.48 -5.69
N TRP A 474 13.28 24.25 -5.81
CA TRP A 474 11.92 24.02 -6.30
C TRP A 474 10.88 24.36 -5.23
N MET A 475 11.14 24.03 -3.97
CA MET A 475 10.28 24.38 -2.83
C MET A 475 10.17 25.90 -2.63
N GLN A 476 11.27 26.65 -2.83
CA GLN A 476 11.26 28.11 -2.74
C GLN A 476 10.37 28.76 -3.80
N ARG A 477 10.29 28.17 -5.01
CA ARG A 477 9.37 28.64 -6.07
C ARG A 477 7.89 28.48 -5.68
N LEU A 478 7.54 27.50 -4.85
CA LEU A 478 6.15 27.31 -4.36
C LEU A 478 5.68 28.43 -3.42
N SER A 479 6.62 29.02 -2.68
CA SER A 479 6.36 30.05 -1.66
C SER A 479 6.22 31.45 -2.25
N VAL A 480 6.59 31.64 -3.51
CA VAL A 480 6.31 32.88 -4.25
C VAL A 480 4.86 32.78 -4.71
N GLU A 481 3.97 33.59 -4.14
CA GLU A 481 2.60 33.78 -4.63
C GLU A 481 2.67 34.13 -6.11
N THR A 482 2.51 33.12 -6.95
CA THR A 482 2.41 33.33 -8.38
C THR A 482 0.94 33.59 -8.63
N GLU A 483 0.54 34.86 -8.58
CA GLU A 483 -0.73 35.37 -9.12
C GLU A 483 -0.77 35.20 -10.66
N ALA A 484 -0.55 33.97 -11.14
CA ALA A 484 -0.75 33.64 -12.54
C ALA A 484 -2.23 33.31 -12.73
N ASP A 485 -2.93 34.28 -13.32
CA ASP A 485 -4.31 34.19 -13.79
C ASP A 485 -4.56 32.89 -14.59
N PRO A 486 -5.47 32.01 -14.16
CA PRO A 486 -5.81 30.78 -14.89
C PRO A 486 -6.36 31.04 -16.30
N GLU A 487 -6.88 32.24 -16.59
CA GLU A 487 -7.34 32.59 -17.94
C GLU A 487 -6.18 32.80 -18.93
N ARG A 488 -4.95 33.12 -18.46
CA ARG A 488 -3.77 33.29 -19.33
C ARG A 488 -3.31 31.97 -19.98
N GLU A 489 -3.35 30.84 -19.26
CA GLU A 489 -2.96 29.53 -19.81
C GLU A 489 -3.94 29.01 -20.88
N TRP A 490 -5.23 29.38 -20.81
CA TRP A 490 -6.19 29.09 -21.87
C TRP A 490 -5.99 29.98 -23.09
N SER A 491 -5.55 31.23 -22.89
CA SER A 491 -5.20 32.13 -24.01
C SER A 491 -3.95 31.68 -24.78
N ASP A 492 -3.00 31.01 -24.12
CA ASP A 492 -1.76 30.52 -24.73
C ASP A 492 -1.95 29.35 -25.72
N ARG A 493 -3.11 28.66 -25.69
CA ARG A 493 -3.40 27.50 -26.56
C ARG A 493 -3.61 27.88 -28.03
N ASN A 494 -4.03 29.11 -28.29
CA ASN A 494 -4.39 29.60 -29.63
C ASN A 494 -3.36 30.60 -30.18
N LEU A 495 -2.16 30.64 -29.60
CA LEU A 495 -1.10 31.50 -30.10
C LEU A 495 -0.69 31.09 -31.52
N PRO A 496 -0.37 32.05 -32.39
CA PRO A 496 0.07 31.72 -33.74
C PRO A 496 1.48 31.10 -33.69
N PRO A 497 1.87 30.26 -34.68
CA PRO A 497 3.17 29.58 -34.68
C PRO A 497 4.42 30.44 -34.63
N HIS A 498 4.32 31.75 -34.91
CA HIS A 498 5.43 32.70 -34.82
C HIS A 498 5.59 33.33 -33.43
N ASP A 499 4.65 33.09 -32.50
CA ASP A 499 4.77 33.55 -31.11
C ASP A 499 5.78 32.68 -30.34
N PRO A 500 6.71 33.27 -29.57
CA PRO A 500 7.68 32.51 -28.78
C PRO A 500 7.05 31.59 -27.72
N ASN A 501 5.81 31.84 -27.30
CA ASN A 501 5.07 31.01 -26.35
C ASN A 501 4.18 29.95 -27.04
N PHE A 502 4.15 29.88 -28.38
CA PHE A 502 3.43 28.83 -29.09
C PHE A 502 3.82 27.44 -28.56
N ALA A 503 2.81 26.57 -28.38
CA ALA A 503 2.98 25.20 -27.89
C ALA A 503 3.67 25.04 -26.51
N ARG A 504 3.86 26.12 -25.74
CA ARG A 504 4.56 26.08 -24.44
C ARG A 504 3.97 25.02 -23.49
N HIS A 505 2.66 24.80 -23.54
CA HIS A 505 1.93 23.83 -22.72
C HIS A 505 2.35 22.36 -22.95
N LEU A 506 2.98 22.04 -24.09
CA LEU A 506 3.50 20.69 -24.39
C LEU A 506 4.86 20.41 -23.74
N GLY A 507 5.57 21.45 -23.31
CA GLY A 507 6.94 21.32 -22.78
C GLY A 507 7.02 20.75 -21.36
N VAL A 508 8.21 20.25 -21.01
CA VAL A 508 8.55 19.81 -19.63
C VAL A 508 8.38 20.95 -18.63
N ALA A 509 8.83 22.17 -18.97
CA ALA A 509 8.69 23.35 -18.11
C ALA A 509 7.23 23.68 -17.74
N ALA A 510 6.28 23.43 -18.65
CA ALA A 510 4.86 23.61 -18.36
C ALA A 510 4.34 22.55 -17.39
N GLY A 511 4.84 21.31 -17.48
CA GLY A 511 4.53 20.25 -16.50
C GLY A 511 5.05 20.59 -15.11
N GLU A 512 6.29 21.08 -15.01
CA GLU A 512 6.87 21.54 -13.74
C GLU A 512 6.08 22.69 -13.12
N ALA A 513 5.70 23.70 -13.93
CA ALA A 513 4.90 24.83 -13.48
C ALA A 513 3.51 24.39 -13.01
N TRP A 514 2.88 23.44 -13.71
CA TRP A 514 1.59 22.88 -13.33
C TRP A 514 1.68 22.16 -11.98
N LEU A 515 2.71 21.32 -11.77
CA LEU A 515 2.93 20.64 -10.49
C LEU A 515 3.14 21.63 -9.37
N GLN A 516 3.97 22.65 -9.60
CA GLN A 516 4.23 23.69 -8.61
C GLN A 516 2.95 24.38 -8.17
N ARG A 517 2.11 24.79 -9.12
CA ARG A 517 0.80 25.39 -8.82
C ARG A 517 -0.09 24.48 -7.97
N MET A 518 -0.17 23.20 -8.31
CA MET A 518 -0.96 22.25 -7.54
C MET A 518 -0.45 22.09 -6.11
N LEU A 519 0.88 22.06 -5.94
CA LEU A 519 1.53 21.92 -4.63
C LEU A 519 1.53 23.21 -3.79
N SER A 520 1.30 24.37 -4.38
CA SER A 520 1.20 25.65 -3.67
C SER A 520 -0.06 25.77 -2.80
N ALA A 521 -1.04 24.88 -2.96
CA ALA A 521 -2.27 24.92 -2.18
C ALA A 521 -2.00 24.81 -0.65
N PRO A 522 -2.64 25.65 0.19
CA PRO A 522 -2.28 25.80 1.61
C PRO A 522 -2.56 24.55 2.45
N TYR A 523 -3.45 23.67 1.99
CA TYR A 523 -3.78 22.42 2.68
C TYR A 523 -2.78 21.28 2.44
N ILE A 524 -1.85 21.43 1.49
CA ILE A 524 -0.82 20.42 1.21
C ILE A 524 0.38 20.67 2.11
N ASP A 525 0.71 19.70 2.97
CA ASP A 525 1.83 19.78 3.89
C ASP A 525 3.20 19.75 3.19
N LEU A 526 4.25 20.18 3.91
CA LEU A 526 5.61 20.29 3.39
C LEU A 526 6.21 18.95 2.92
N ALA A 527 5.91 17.85 3.63
CA ALA A 527 6.44 16.53 3.30
C ALA A 527 5.82 15.99 2.02
N THR A 528 4.51 16.19 1.82
CA THR A 528 3.80 15.84 0.60
C THR A 528 4.33 16.63 -0.60
N ARG A 529 4.56 17.94 -0.44
CA ARG A 529 5.20 18.78 -1.49
C ARG A 529 6.56 18.24 -1.88
N ALA A 530 7.43 18.00 -0.89
CA ALA A 530 8.78 17.55 -1.14
C ALA A 530 8.82 16.13 -1.74
N ARG A 531 7.91 15.23 -1.35
CA ARG A 531 7.76 13.90 -1.96
C ARG A 531 7.39 13.99 -3.43
N ALA A 532 6.38 14.78 -3.79
CA ALA A 532 5.94 14.91 -5.19
C ALA A 532 7.04 15.45 -6.11
N LEU A 533 7.80 16.47 -5.65
CA LEU A 533 8.93 17.02 -6.41
C LEU A 533 10.07 15.99 -6.59
N ARG A 534 10.36 15.19 -5.57
CA ARG A 534 11.36 14.10 -5.66
C ARG A 534 10.90 12.98 -6.59
N CYS A 535 9.63 12.60 -6.55
CA CYS A 535 9.05 11.64 -7.50
C CYS A 535 9.20 12.15 -8.93
N LEU A 536 8.89 13.43 -9.20
CA LEU A 536 9.08 14.02 -10.53
C LEU A 536 10.56 13.96 -10.96
N ALA A 537 11.49 14.27 -10.07
CA ALA A 537 12.93 14.24 -10.37
C ALA A 537 13.42 12.86 -10.81
N LEU A 538 12.91 11.78 -10.22
CA LEU A 538 13.25 10.41 -10.63
C LEU A 538 12.47 9.96 -11.87
N ALA A 539 11.16 10.20 -11.90
CA ALA A 539 10.27 9.68 -12.94
C ALA A 539 10.50 10.34 -14.32
N ARG A 540 10.91 11.61 -14.36
CA ARG A 540 10.99 12.38 -15.62
C ARG A 540 11.92 11.78 -16.68
N ASN A 541 12.91 10.99 -16.28
CA ASN A 541 13.91 10.40 -17.17
C ASN A 541 13.73 8.88 -17.35
N VAL A 542 12.70 8.28 -16.73
CA VAL A 542 12.39 6.85 -16.92
C VAL A 542 12.07 6.62 -18.38
N HIS A 543 12.69 5.62 -19.02
CA HIS A 543 12.46 5.40 -20.45
C HIS A 543 10.99 5.11 -20.74
N ASP A 544 10.37 4.11 -20.13
CA ASP A 544 8.95 3.77 -20.33
C ASP A 544 8.15 4.03 -19.04
N LEU A 545 7.22 4.97 -19.06
CA LEU A 545 6.45 5.34 -17.87
C LEU A 545 5.50 4.23 -17.39
N ARG A 546 5.16 3.25 -18.25
CA ARG A 546 4.33 2.10 -17.87
C ARG A 546 4.97 1.22 -16.80
N THR A 547 6.29 1.33 -16.60
CA THR A 547 7.00 0.57 -15.56
C THR A 547 6.84 1.18 -14.16
N LEU A 548 6.16 2.33 -14.03
CA LEU A 548 6.10 3.10 -12.79
C LEU A 548 4.81 2.90 -11.99
N GLU A 549 3.81 2.21 -12.53
CA GLU A 549 2.58 1.87 -11.83
C GLU A 549 2.33 0.36 -11.94
N SER A 550 2.17 -0.31 -10.80
CA SER A 550 1.94 -1.75 -10.71
C SER A 550 0.59 -2.12 -10.10
N SER A 551 -0.16 -1.15 -9.57
CA SER A 551 -1.41 -1.36 -8.85
C SER A 551 -2.56 -0.63 -9.51
N PHE A 552 -3.69 -1.32 -9.69
CA PHE A 552 -4.97 -0.71 -10.04
C PHE A 552 -5.69 -0.09 -8.84
N ASP A 553 -5.12 -0.16 -7.63
CA ASP A 553 -5.72 0.43 -6.45
C ASP A 553 -5.52 1.94 -6.43
N TYR A 554 -6.58 2.66 -6.82
CA TYR A 554 -6.69 4.12 -6.85
C TYR A 554 -6.38 4.80 -5.50
N ARG A 555 -6.33 4.06 -4.38
CA ARG A 555 -6.03 4.62 -3.06
C ARG A 555 -4.54 4.65 -2.74
N HIS A 556 -3.72 3.89 -3.47
CA HIS A 556 -2.31 3.64 -3.14
C HIS A 556 -1.38 3.83 -4.35
N HIS A 557 -1.50 4.97 -5.04
CA HIS A 557 -0.59 5.29 -6.15
C HIS A 557 0.85 5.49 -5.68
N THR A 558 1.80 4.78 -6.33
CA THR A 558 3.24 4.96 -6.11
C THR A 558 3.65 6.40 -6.43
N ILE A 559 3.11 6.93 -7.52
CA ILE A 559 3.35 8.29 -8.01
C ILE A 559 2.09 9.14 -7.81
N PRO A 560 2.18 10.32 -7.17
CA PRO A 560 1.02 11.21 -7.04
C PRO A 560 0.46 11.63 -8.41
N ASP A 561 -0.87 11.71 -8.56
CA ASP A 561 -1.55 12.15 -9.81
C ASP A 561 -1.00 13.45 -10.38
N ALA A 562 -0.63 14.37 -9.48
CA ALA A 562 -0.07 15.65 -9.89
C ALA A 562 1.27 15.49 -10.64
N VAL A 563 2.06 14.47 -10.31
CA VAL A 563 3.31 14.16 -10.99
C VAL A 563 3.02 13.57 -12.38
N TRP A 564 2.00 12.73 -12.54
CA TRP A 564 1.60 12.23 -13.86
C TRP A 564 1.29 13.36 -14.86
N ARG A 565 0.52 14.37 -14.43
CA ARG A 565 0.22 15.57 -15.24
C ARG A 565 1.45 16.46 -15.51
N ALA A 566 2.49 16.31 -14.69
CA ALA A 566 3.79 16.94 -14.91
C ALA A 566 4.70 16.14 -15.87
N LEU A 567 4.42 14.85 -16.10
CA LEU A 567 5.17 13.98 -17.02
C LEU A 567 4.54 13.95 -18.43
N LEU A 568 3.21 13.95 -18.51
CA LEU A 568 2.46 13.89 -19.76
C LEU A 568 1.72 15.19 -20.04
N ALA A 569 1.63 15.58 -21.31
CA ALA A 569 0.77 16.67 -21.73
C ALA A 569 -0.67 16.18 -21.88
N ALA A 570 -1.63 17.01 -21.46
CA ALA A 570 -3.06 16.72 -21.66
C ALA A 570 -3.54 17.09 -23.07
N ASP A 571 -2.77 17.92 -23.78
CA ASP A 571 -3.06 18.36 -25.14
C ASP A 571 -2.32 17.48 -26.16
N LEU A 572 -2.90 17.34 -27.35
CA LEU A 572 -2.43 16.48 -28.43
C LEU A 572 -1.25 17.11 -29.18
N LEU A 573 -0.47 16.28 -29.88
CA LEU A 573 0.52 16.77 -30.84
C LEU A 573 -0.18 17.10 -32.14
N ASP A 574 -0.03 18.33 -32.62
CA ASP A 574 -0.41 18.68 -33.99
C ASP A 574 0.71 18.25 -34.93
N LEU A 575 0.45 17.16 -35.68
CA LEU A 575 1.39 16.58 -36.62
C LEU A 575 1.22 17.11 -38.05
N GLN A 576 0.33 18.09 -38.28
CA GLN A 576 0.05 18.63 -39.62
C GLN A 576 1.30 19.03 -40.42
N PRO A 577 2.34 19.69 -39.86
CA PRO A 577 3.54 20.03 -40.61
C PRO A 577 4.29 18.83 -41.20
N PHE A 578 4.17 17.65 -40.58
CA PHE A 578 4.95 16.46 -40.89
C PHE A 578 4.25 15.54 -41.89
N HIS A 579 2.95 15.72 -42.12
CA HIS A 579 2.25 15.03 -43.20
C HIS A 579 2.80 15.48 -44.57
N ASP A 580 2.70 14.59 -45.55
CA ASP A 580 3.05 14.91 -46.94
C ASP A 580 2.14 16.01 -47.50
N GLU A 581 2.61 16.66 -48.57
CA GLU A 581 1.82 17.66 -49.26
C GLU A 581 0.63 16.99 -49.94
N ASN A 582 -0.59 17.39 -49.57
CA ASN A 582 -1.81 16.94 -50.22
C ASN A 582 -2.52 18.13 -50.87
N GLU A 583 -2.51 18.17 -52.20
CA GLU A 583 -3.15 19.24 -52.98
C GLU A 583 -4.69 19.19 -52.94
N ASN A 584 -5.26 18.05 -52.51
CA ASN A 584 -6.71 17.86 -52.44
C ASN A 584 -7.34 18.37 -51.12
N GLU A 585 -6.53 18.72 -50.13
CA GLU A 585 -7.02 19.29 -48.87
C GLU A 585 -7.22 20.81 -48.99
N PHE A 586 -8.37 21.31 -48.54
CA PHE A 586 -8.78 22.71 -48.68
C PHE A 586 -7.80 23.74 -48.06
N LEU A 587 -7.02 23.34 -47.06
CA LEU A 587 -6.00 24.18 -46.43
C LEU A 587 -4.58 23.91 -46.97
N GLY A 588 -4.44 23.00 -47.93
CA GLY A 588 -3.20 22.35 -48.34
C GLY A 588 -2.66 21.50 -47.20
N GLY A 589 -2.41 20.21 -47.43
CA GLY A 589 -1.89 19.30 -46.41
C GLY A 589 -0.55 19.75 -45.81
N GLY A 590 0.20 18.83 -45.21
CA GLY A 590 1.47 19.18 -44.56
C GLY A 590 2.55 19.74 -45.50
N ILE A 591 3.76 19.89 -44.98
CA ILE A 591 4.94 20.33 -45.75
C ILE A 591 5.98 19.20 -45.90
N GLY A 592 5.67 18.00 -45.41
CA GLY A 592 6.58 16.86 -45.36
C GLY A 592 7.84 17.17 -44.57
N ALA A 593 7.72 17.95 -43.48
CA ALA A 593 8.83 18.19 -42.58
C ALA A 593 9.25 16.85 -41.94
N PRO A 594 10.57 16.58 -41.78
CA PRO A 594 11.00 15.36 -41.11
C PRO A 594 10.57 15.39 -39.63
N LEU A 595 10.25 14.25 -39.01
CA LEU A 595 9.96 14.22 -37.57
C LEU A 595 11.19 14.53 -36.71
N GLY A 596 12.39 14.17 -37.19
CA GLY A 596 13.65 14.47 -36.51
C GLY A 596 13.62 14.06 -35.01
N PRO A 597 13.93 14.97 -34.06
CA PRO A 597 13.93 14.66 -32.63
C PRO A 597 12.54 14.35 -32.03
N LEU A 598 11.46 14.61 -32.78
CA LEU A 598 10.11 14.27 -32.35
C LEU A 598 9.76 12.80 -32.63
N ALA A 599 10.48 12.11 -33.52
CA ALA A 599 10.12 10.77 -33.96
C ALA A 599 9.95 9.79 -32.79
N GLU A 600 10.82 9.89 -31.78
CA GLU A 600 10.84 9.02 -30.59
C GLU A 600 10.01 9.57 -29.41
N VAL A 601 9.24 10.66 -29.61
CA VAL A 601 8.34 11.15 -28.56
C VAL A 601 7.32 10.06 -28.27
N GLN A 602 7.32 9.62 -27.02
CA GLN A 602 6.46 8.56 -26.51
C GLN A 602 5.04 9.05 -26.28
N ILE A 603 4.09 8.18 -26.59
CA ILE A 603 2.67 8.49 -26.61
C ILE A 603 1.93 7.33 -25.96
N TYR A 604 1.15 7.64 -24.93
CA TYR A 604 0.47 6.65 -24.12
C TYR A 604 -1.03 6.69 -24.39
N THR A 605 -1.63 5.53 -24.60
CA THR A 605 -3.07 5.37 -24.85
C THR A 605 -3.57 4.05 -24.27
N THR A 606 -4.83 4.01 -23.86
CA THR A 606 -5.46 2.79 -23.33
C THR A 606 -5.67 1.71 -24.39
N ASN A 607 -5.74 2.09 -25.67
CA ASN A 607 -5.87 1.15 -26.78
C ASN A 607 -5.42 1.80 -28.09
N ALA A 608 -4.40 1.24 -28.72
CA ALA A 608 -3.89 1.63 -30.02
C ALA A 608 -4.36 0.70 -31.16
N ASP A 609 -4.96 -0.46 -30.85
CA ASP A 609 -5.45 -1.38 -31.87
C ASP A 609 -6.89 -1.03 -32.30
N PRO A 610 -7.09 -0.53 -33.54
CA PRO A 610 -8.43 -0.24 -34.05
C PRO A 610 -9.27 -1.50 -34.31
N ALA A 611 -8.66 -2.69 -34.38
CA ALA A 611 -9.37 -3.96 -34.53
C ALA A 611 -9.87 -4.53 -33.20
N ALA A 612 -9.25 -4.15 -32.07
CA ALA A 612 -9.73 -4.49 -30.75
C ALA A 612 -10.98 -3.67 -30.39
N MET A 613 -11.94 -4.25 -29.65
CA MET A 613 -13.16 -3.53 -29.27
C MET A 613 -12.85 -2.37 -28.32
N GLY A 614 -12.95 -1.13 -28.81
CA GLY A 614 -12.90 0.07 -27.97
C GLY A 614 -12.01 1.17 -28.57
N LYS A 615 -12.37 2.44 -28.34
CA LYS A 615 -11.57 3.58 -28.81
C LYS A 615 -10.34 3.76 -27.94
N GLY A 616 -9.26 4.29 -28.51
CA GLY A 616 -8.13 4.75 -27.71
C GLY A 616 -8.51 5.96 -26.86
N HIS A 617 -8.06 5.98 -25.60
CA HIS A 617 -8.27 7.08 -24.67
C HIS A 617 -6.94 7.59 -24.10
N SER A 618 -6.88 8.90 -23.88
CA SER A 618 -5.86 9.49 -23.01
C SER A 618 -6.03 8.96 -21.57
N PRO A 619 -4.94 8.74 -20.82
CA PRO A 619 -5.00 8.43 -19.38
C PRO A 619 -5.87 9.42 -18.57
N TYR A 620 -6.00 10.66 -19.03
CA TYR A 620 -6.81 11.69 -18.37
C TYR A 620 -8.29 11.72 -18.80
N CYS A 621 -8.71 10.78 -19.65
CA CYS A 621 -10.08 10.77 -20.17
C CYS A 621 -11.06 10.25 -19.13
N SER A 622 -12.09 11.03 -18.81
CA SER A 622 -13.18 10.55 -17.93
C SER A 622 -13.94 9.33 -18.49
N HIS A 623 -13.82 9.03 -19.78
CA HIS A 623 -14.44 7.87 -20.41
C HIS A 623 -13.61 6.59 -20.32
N SER A 624 -12.31 6.64 -19.99
CA SER A 624 -11.47 5.44 -19.94
C SER A 624 -11.85 4.51 -18.77
N ARG A 625 -12.67 4.97 -17.80
CA ARG A 625 -13.07 4.27 -16.56
C ARG A 625 -11.90 3.72 -15.72
N GLY A 626 -10.65 3.97 -16.13
CA GLY A 626 -9.41 3.57 -15.50
C GLY A 626 -8.75 4.72 -14.70
N PRO A 627 -7.60 4.45 -14.08
CA PRO A 627 -6.85 5.45 -13.31
C PRO A 627 -6.33 6.59 -14.19
N THR A 628 -6.10 7.76 -13.59
CA THR A 628 -5.48 8.92 -14.27
C THR A 628 -3.96 8.77 -14.43
N THR A 629 -3.49 7.54 -14.56
CA THR A 629 -2.10 7.12 -14.57
C THR A 629 -1.83 6.25 -15.80
N VAL A 630 -0.57 5.91 -16.03
CA VAL A 630 -0.18 4.97 -17.09
C VAL A 630 0.29 3.68 -16.44
N SER A 631 -0.20 2.55 -16.95
CA SER A 631 0.03 1.19 -16.44
C SER A 631 0.72 0.29 -17.47
N GLU A 632 1.18 -0.89 -17.05
CA GLU A 632 1.74 -1.92 -17.93
C GLU A 632 0.79 -2.38 -19.05
N TYR A 633 -0.51 -2.15 -18.91
CA TYR A 633 -1.55 -2.54 -19.87
C TYR A 633 -1.84 -1.48 -20.93
N ASP A 634 -1.32 -0.26 -20.76
CA ASP A 634 -1.49 0.80 -21.76
C ASP A 634 -0.53 0.60 -22.94
N ASP A 635 -0.97 1.02 -24.11
CA ASP A 635 -0.16 1.00 -25.32
C ASP A 635 0.81 2.17 -25.35
N LEU A 636 2.04 1.87 -25.75
CA LEU A 636 3.10 2.83 -25.99
C LEU A 636 3.34 2.95 -27.50
N LEU A 637 3.06 4.13 -28.03
CA LEU A 637 3.32 4.54 -29.40
C LEU A 637 4.43 5.59 -29.44
N THR A 638 4.97 5.83 -30.63
CA THR A 638 5.83 6.98 -30.92
C THR A 638 5.10 8.01 -31.80
N ALA A 639 5.62 9.24 -31.90
CA ALA A 639 5.06 10.20 -32.85
C ALA A 639 5.18 9.73 -34.31
N ALA A 640 6.18 8.88 -34.63
CA ALA A 640 6.29 8.24 -35.93
C ALA A 640 5.16 7.21 -36.19
N ASP A 641 4.76 6.46 -35.16
CA ASP A 641 3.60 5.56 -35.26
C ASP A 641 2.31 6.36 -35.50
N LEU A 642 2.12 7.48 -34.78
CA LEU A 642 0.95 8.34 -34.98
C LEU A 642 0.85 8.92 -36.39
N LEU A 643 1.97 9.20 -37.04
CA LEU A 643 1.98 9.76 -38.39
C LEU A 643 1.71 8.70 -39.48
N SER A 644 2.02 7.43 -39.20
CA SER A 644 2.06 6.36 -40.21
C SER A 644 0.85 5.42 -40.21
N LYS A 645 0.03 5.45 -39.16
CA LYS A 645 -1.09 4.51 -38.97
C LYS A 645 -2.39 5.27 -38.71
N ASP A 646 -3.50 4.68 -39.12
CA ASP A 646 -4.84 5.14 -38.78
C ASP A 646 -5.29 4.50 -37.46
N PHE A 647 -5.91 5.31 -36.60
CA PHE A 647 -6.35 4.89 -35.26
C PHE A 647 -7.78 5.36 -34.98
N ASP A 648 -8.52 4.61 -34.16
CA ASP A 648 -9.86 5.03 -33.70
C ASP A 648 -9.80 5.71 -32.33
N TRP A 649 -9.72 7.04 -32.34
CA TRP A 649 -9.61 7.86 -31.15
C TRP A 649 -10.95 8.26 -30.53
N CYS A 650 -10.96 8.36 -29.21
CA CYS A 650 -12.06 9.01 -28.51
C CYS A 650 -12.15 10.50 -28.90
N SER A 651 -13.27 10.90 -29.49
CA SER A 651 -13.52 12.28 -29.94
C SER A 651 -13.53 13.34 -28.83
N LYS A 652 -13.56 12.94 -27.55
CA LYS A 652 -13.54 13.87 -26.41
C LYS A 652 -12.14 14.18 -25.90
N CYS A 653 -11.24 13.20 -25.90
CA CYS A 653 -9.88 13.38 -25.39
C CYS A 653 -8.81 13.32 -26.47
N GLY A 654 -9.16 13.03 -27.73
CA GLY A 654 -8.20 12.84 -28.82
C GLY A 654 -7.47 11.51 -28.79
N GLY A 655 -7.64 10.73 -27.73
CA GLY A 655 -7.30 9.31 -27.68
C GLY A 655 -5.94 8.97 -27.09
N TYR A 656 -5.07 9.93 -26.79
CA TYR A 656 -3.75 9.65 -26.23
C TYR A 656 -3.22 10.81 -25.37
N ALA A 657 -2.11 10.59 -24.65
CA ALA A 657 -1.32 11.64 -24.01
C ALA A 657 0.16 11.52 -24.43
N PRO A 658 0.74 12.57 -25.04
CA PRO A 658 2.16 12.56 -25.35
C PRO A 658 2.99 12.86 -24.10
N ARG A 659 4.17 12.25 -24.02
CA ARG A 659 5.21 12.65 -23.08
C ARG A 659 5.59 14.10 -23.36
N ARG A 660 5.78 14.88 -22.30
CA ARG A 660 6.13 16.29 -22.46
C ARG A 660 7.44 16.46 -23.22
N LEU A 661 7.44 17.44 -24.13
CA LEU A 661 8.54 17.71 -25.01
C LEU A 661 9.69 18.34 -24.23
N THR A 662 10.90 17.83 -24.43
CA THR A 662 12.13 18.52 -24.00
C THR A 662 12.24 19.88 -24.69
N ASP A 663 13.04 20.80 -24.15
CA ASP A 663 13.22 22.13 -24.76
C ASP A 663 13.66 22.02 -26.23
N ARG A 664 14.56 21.06 -26.53
CA ARG A 664 14.99 20.76 -27.91
C ARG A 664 13.84 20.29 -28.81
N GLN A 665 13.01 19.36 -28.33
CA GLN A 665 11.86 18.85 -29.09
C GLN A 665 10.81 19.94 -29.30
N LEU A 666 10.55 20.76 -28.27
CA LEU A 666 9.61 21.86 -28.33
C LEU A 666 10.06 22.95 -29.30
N ASP A 667 11.34 23.30 -29.30
CA ASP A 667 11.90 24.27 -30.25
C ASP A 667 11.83 23.77 -31.69
N TYR A 668 12.10 22.47 -31.93
CA TYR A 668 11.90 21.88 -33.25
C TYR A 668 10.43 21.88 -33.69
N TYR A 669 9.53 21.50 -32.78
CA TYR A 669 8.08 21.53 -33.02
C TYR A 669 7.62 22.94 -33.44
N ARG A 670 8.06 23.97 -32.71
CA ARG A 670 7.77 25.38 -33.04
C ARG A 670 8.30 25.78 -34.40
N ALA A 671 9.56 25.44 -34.70
CA ALA A 671 10.16 25.77 -36.00
C ALA A 671 9.41 25.11 -37.17
N ALA A 672 9.01 23.85 -37.04
CA ALA A 672 8.26 23.13 -38.08
C ALA A 672 6.88 23.75 -38.32
N HIS A 673 6.17 24.10 -37.24
CA HIS A 673 4.89 24.80 -37.30
C HIS A 673 4.99 26.21 -37.88
N HIS A 674 6.06 26.95 -37.56
CA HIS A 674 6.32 28.25 -38.16
C HIS A 674 6.56 28.13 -39.67
N LEU A 675 7.37 27.15 -40.10
CA LEU A 675 7.60 26.87 -41.51
C LEU A 675 6.30 26.47 -42.24
N HIS A 676 5.45 25.66 -41.60
CA HIS A 676 4.16 25.26 -42.16
C HIS A 676 3.19 26.46 -42.29
N SER A 677 3.14 27.34 -41.28
CA SER A 677 2.36 28.58 -41.32
C SER A 677 2.78 29.49 -42.48
N ILE A 678 4.09 29.61 -42.74
CA ILE A 678 4.62 30.32 -43.91
C ILE A 678 4.14 29.67 -45.21
N ALA A 679 4.22 28.33 -45.32
CA ALA A 679 3.76 27.61 -46.50
C ALA A 679 2.26 27.84 -46.77
N GLN A 680 1.42 27.77 -45.74
CA GLN A 680 -0.01 28.05 -45.86
C GLN A 680 -0.29 29.47 -46.36
N ARG A 681 0.42 30.48 -45.82
CA ARG A 681 0.30 31.88 -46.26
C ARG A 681 0.68 32.06 -47.74
N LEU A 682 1.71 31.36 -48.22
CA LEU A 682 2.15 31.40 -49.62
C LEU A 682 1.20 30.65 -50.58
N ARG A 683 0.47 29.63 -50.11
CA ARG A 683 -0.48 28.85 -50.91
C ARG A 683 -1.81 29.59 -51.18
N ARG A 684 -2.26 30.48 -50.28
CA ARG A 684 -3.56 31.20 -50.40
C ARG A 684 -3.55 32.30 -51.46
N LYS A 685 -3.79 31.93 -52.73
CA LYS A 685 -3.79 32.85 -53.90
C LYS A 685 -4.76 34.02 -53.81
N SER A 686 -5.90 33.87 -53.13
CA SER A 686 -6.91 34.92 -52.98
C SER A 686 -6.57 35.98 -51.92
N SER A 687 -5.51 35.77 -51.14
CA SER A 687 -5.10 36.64 -50.03
C SER A 687 -3.58 36.71 -49.95
N TRP A 688 -2.91 36.96 -51.07
CA TRP A 688 -1.45 37.05 -51.06
C TRP A 688 -0.98 38.16 -50.11
N PRO A 689 0.08 37.89 -49.32
CA PRO A 689 0.66 38.89 -48.43
C PRO A 689 1.08 40.16 -49.19
N GLY A 690 0.87 41.33 -48.58
CA GLY A 690 1.38 42.59 -49.15
C GLY A 690 2.91 42.63 -49.20
N ILE A 691 3.48 43.62 -49.89
CA ILE A 691 4.95 43.76 -50.08
C ILE A 691 5.72 43.71 -48.74
N GLN A 692 5.24 44.42 -47.72
CA GLN A 692 5.88 44.45 -46.39
C GLN A 692 5.81 43.09 -45.69
N GLU A 693 4.68 42.39 -45.81
CA GLU A 693 4.50 41.08 -45.20
C GLU A 693 5.34 40.01 -45.91
N MET A 694 5.54 40.15 -47.23
CA MET A 694 6.43 39.30 -47.99
C MET A 694 7.90 39.48 -47.62
N ALA A 695 8.32 40.72 -47.33
CA ALA A 695 9.66 40.99 -46.79
C ALA A 695 9.86 40.33 -45.41
N ASN A 696 8.83 40.35 -44.55
CA ASN A 696 8.86 39.64 -43.26
C ASN A 696 8.97 38.13 -43.45
N ILE A 697 8.19 37.53 -44.37
CA ILE A 697 8.28 36.10 -44.69
C ILE A 697 9.69 35.72 -45.17
N GLN A 698 10.32 36.55 -46.01
CA GLN A 698 11.70 36.30 -46.45
C GLN A 698 12.71 36.33 -45.29
N ALA A 699 12.58 37.31 -44.38
CA ALA A 699 13.44 37.39 -43.19
C ALA A 699 13.22 36.20 -42.22
N GLU A 700 11.98 35.75 -42.05
CA GLU A 700 11.65 34.55 -41.27
C GLU A 700 12.26 33.29 -41.90
N LEU A 701 12.15 33.11 -43.22
CA LEU A 701 12.76 31.99 -43.94
C LEU A 701 14.30 32.03 -43.85
N ASP A 702 14.92 33.20 -43.93
CA ASP A 702 16.38 33.34 -43.73
C ASP A 702 16.81 32.96 -42.32
N THR A 703 15.96 33.20 -41.33
CA THR A 703 16.17 32.77 -39.94
C THR A 703 16.05 31.26 -39.83
N LEU A 704 14.97 30.66 -40.36
CA LEU A 704 14.73 29.21 -40.34
C LEU A 704 15.73 28.41 -41.19
N ARG A 705 16.33 29.04 -42.21
CA ARG A 705 17.42 28.46 -43.01
C ARG A 705 18.69 28.28 -42.19
N LYS A 706 18.96 29.21 -41.27
CA LYS A 706 20.12 29.21 -40.38
C LYS A 706 19.85 28.43 -39.10
N TRP A 707 18.59 28.21 -38.77
CA TRP A 707 18.16 27.45 -37.59
C TRP A 707 18.74 26.03 -37.61
N ARG A 708 19.20 25.58 -36.44
CA ARG A 708 19.63 24.20 -36.19
C ARG A 708 19.22 23.80 -34.79
N PRO A 709 18.85 22.52 -34.56
CA PRO A 709 18.74 22.00 -33.21
C PRO A 709 20.12 22.05 -32.54
N ALA A 710 20.19 22.46 -31.27
CA ALA A 710 21.43 22.44 -30.50
C ALA A 710 21.89 20.98 -30.23
N ASP A 711 23.19 20.72 -30.37
CA ASP A 711 23.87 19.45 -30.06
C ASP A 711 23.14 18.17 -30.51
N ASP A 712 22.96 18.02 -31.83
CA ASP A 712 22.22 16.89 -32.37
C ASP A 712 23.09 15.94 -33.22
N ALA A 713 23.37 14.76 -32.66
CA ALA A 713 23.97 13.65 -33.38
C ALA A 713 22.97 12.96 -34.32
N ASP A 714 21.65 13.14 -34.15
CA ASP A 714 20.55 12.49 -34.87
C ASP A 714 19.91 13.39 -35.95
N TRP A 715 20.22 14.68 -35.94
CA TRP A 715 20.02 15.60 -37.07
C TRP A 715 21.04 15.31 -38.18
N ARG A 716 20.99 14.08 -38.73
CA ARG A 716 21.90 13.61 -39.77
C ARG A 716 21.33 13.81 -41.17
N GLY A 717 22.26 14.03 -42.11
CA GLY A 717 22.08 13.92 -43.56
C GLY A 717 20.69 14.25 -44.11
N GLY A 718 19.86 13.23 -44.28
CA GLY A 718 18.55 13.30 -44.95
C GLY A 718 17.57 14.29 -44.33
N HIS A 719 17.45 14.35 -42.99
CA HIS A 719 16.54 15.29 -42.33
C HIS A 719 16.97 16.74 -42.55
N VAL A 720 18.29 17.01 -42.45
CA VAL A 720 18.87 18.33 -42.69
C VAL A 720 18.66 18.78 -44.13
N TRP A 721 18.87 17.86 -45.07
CA TRP A 721 18.69 18.14 -46.49
C TRP A 721 17.22 18.43 -46.79
N ARG A 722 16.29 17.61 -46.29
CA ARG A 722 14.85 17.81 -46.49
C ARG A 722 14.36 19.13 -45.90
N TRP A 723 14.81 19.49 -44.69
CA TRP A 723 14.50 20.79 -44.10
C TRP A 723 14.96 21.95 -44.97
N LYS A 724 16.23 21.91 -45.42
CA LYS A 724 16.79 22.96 -46.29
C LYS A 724 16.06 23.05 -47.63
N ASP A 725 15.74 21.92 -48.23
CA ASP A 725 14.97 21.85 -49.48
C ASP A 725 13.60 22.53 -49.34
N ILE A 726 12.88 22.26 -48.24
CA ILE A 726 11.59 22.92 -47.96
C ILE A 726 11.79 24.44 -47.82
N VAL A 727 12.76 24.89 -47.02
CA VAL A 727 13.01 26.32 -46.82
C VAL A 727 13.41 27.00 -48.13
N GLU A 728 14.29 26.39 -48.93
CA GLU A 728 14.73 26.94 -50.22
C GLU A 728 13.60 27.04 -51.24
N ARG A 729 12.73 26.03 -51.29
CA ARG A 729 11.52 26.01 -52.12
C ARG A 729 10.55 27.13 -51.72
N LEU A 730 10.28 27.30 -50.43
CA LEU A 730 9.43 28.39 -49.93
C LEU A 730 10.07 29.77 -50.18
N SER A 731 11.39 29.91 -50.04
CA SER A 731 12.11 31.15 -50.37
C SER A 731 12.05 31.47 -51.86
N ALA A 732 12.09 30.46 -52.74
CA ALA A 732 11.92 30.66 -54.18
C ALA A 732 10.49 31.13 -54.50
N GLN A 733 9.48 30.48 -53.90
CA GLN A 733 8.07 30.86 -54.06
C GLN A 733 7.78 32.27 -53.55
N ALA A 734 8.29 32.64 -52.36
CA ALA A 734 8.13 33.99 -51.81
C ALA A 734 8.75 35.07 -52.71
N ARG A 735 9.92 34.82 -53.32
CA ARG A 735 10.55 35.73 -54.29
C ARG A 735 9.74 35.86 -55.57
N GLN A 736 9.18 34.76 -56.07
CA GLN A 736 8.32 34.80 -57.24
C GLN A 736 7.05 35.64 -56.99
N ILE A 737 6.37 35.42 -55.86
CA ILE A 737 5.18 36.20 -55.51
C ILE A 737 5.54 37.69 -55.30
N ALA A 738 6.65 37.99 -54.61
CA ALA A 738 7.13 39.36 -54.45
C ALA A 738 7.32 40.06 -55.80
N SER A 739 7.91 39.37 -56.79
CA SER A 739 8.12 39.92 -58.13
C SER A 739 6.80 40.25 -58.85
N THR A 740 5.78 39.40 -58.71
CA THR A 740 4.44 39.64 -59.29
C THR A 740 3.69 40.79 -58.63
N LEU A 741 4.00 41.09 -57.36
CA LEU A 741 3.38 42.21 -56.63
C LEU A 741 4.03 43.57 -56.95
N THR A 742 5.30 43.57 -57.36
CA THR A 742 6.04 44.79 -57.75
C THR A 742 5.88 45.19 -59.21
N ASP A 743 5.49 44.27 -60.09
CA ASP A 743 5.24 44.54 -61.51
C ASP A 743 3.94 43.87 -62.01
N PRO A 744 2.77 44.55 -61.87
CA PRO A 744 1.48 44.01 -62.29
C PRO A 744 1.31 43.90 -63.81
N SER A 745 2.26 44.39 -64.63
CA SER A 745 2.15 44.40 -66.10
C SER A 745 2.60 43.09 -66.78
N ALA A 746 3.12 42.12 -66.02
CA ALA A 746 3.58 40.82 -66.50
C ALA A 746 2.54 39.68 -66.40
N GLY A 747 1.30 39.96 -65.97
CA GLY A 747 0.25 38.96 -65.75
C GLY A 747 -0.42 38.46 -67.03
N GLY A 748 0.28 37.65 -67.83
CA GLY A 748 -0.23 37.11 -69.10
C GLY A 748 0.17 35.68 -69.46
N GLU A 749 0.83 34.92 -68.58
CA GLU A 749 1.14 33.51 -68.85
C GLU A 749 0.35 32.56 -67.95
N VAL A 750 -0.53 31.79 -68.59
CA VAL A 750 -1.19 30.62 -68.02
C VAL A 750 -0.13 29.61 -67.60
N ILE A 751 0.00 29.39 -66.29
CA ILE A 751 0.87 28.38 -65.71
C ILE A 751 0.30 26.99 -66.07
N ARG A 752 0.97 26.26 -66.96
CA ARG A 752 0.82 24.81 -67.09
C ARG A 752 1.76 24.13 -66.10
N PHE A 753 1.20 23.35 -65.18
CA PHE A 753 1.97 22.42 -64.36
C PHE A 753 2.57 21.33 -65.24
N ARG A 754 3.84 21.00 -64.99
CA ARG A 754 4.52 19.87 -65.61
C ARG A 754 3.92 18.59 -65.01
N GLN A 755 3.32 17.74 -65.85
CA GLN A 755 2.89 16.40 -65.45
C GLN A 755 4.10 15.60 -64.91
N PRO A 756 3.89 14.68 -63.94
CA PRO A 756 4.90 13.71 -63.58
C PRO A 756 5.08 12.73 -64.75
N ASP A 757 6.33 12.40 -65.09
CA ASP A 757 6.62 11.26 -65.94
C ASP A 757 6.34 9.97 -65.15
N ASP A 758 5.42 9.17 -65.67
CA ASP A 758 5.13 7.79 -65.25
C ASP A 758 6.39 6.93 -65.34
N ARG A 759 6.83 6.42 -64.19
CA ARG A 759 7.37 5.07 -64.01
C ARG A 759 6.92 4.60 -62.63
N ASP A 760 5.68 4.12 -62.64
CA ASP A 760 4.77 3.88 -61.51
C ASP A 760 5.35 3.13 -60.31
#